data_AF-A0A938H7S3-F1
#
_entry.id   AF-A0A938H7S3-F1
#
_cell.length_a   1.000
_cell.length_b   1.000
_cell.length_c   1.000
_cell.angle_alpha   90.00
_cell.angle_beta   90.00
_cell.angle_gamma   90.00
#
_symmetry.space_group_name_H-M   'P 1'
#
loop_
_entity.id
_entity.type
_entity.pdbx_description
1 polymer ?
#
loop_
_entity_poly.entity_id
_entity_poly.type
_entity_poly.pdbx_seq_one_letter_code
_entity_poly.pdbx_strand_id
1 'polypeptide(L)'
;MPHRPALSPTQRATLEAAARRIVPHAFTDPARGDALMRALLARIGGLSSRKQRDLRLALTLFGSRASALTSGLLPRPFLAQSPERQDRQFERWLTSSVAAFRTIAQAIRRLVIFTEYTTPAAHHEIGYHGPYHTRGPLFSWEGVLPGAETDTEPVARAAAPGTAHHPPPFTSTLTPLALDEKTLRADAIVIGTGAGGAVAAARLAESGLDVLILESGALRDGHDFTEVELDALGHLYAEGGQRTTDDLGVSIVQGVGVGGGTNVNWMVMLRTPDWVLDEWATAHGTEGMRPADLAPTFDQIEDEVHARIVPDDAHSPSNRIILDGSARLGWSARSVRINARGCVRTGFCGYGCRTGAKQGGLQIFLPRAQAAGARILPNATVERIRIVERKGAFPKKRLTVRHTNASGEVHVLRAEAPIVIVAGGAIETPALLQRSRMGGGGTGRFLRLHPTTGVFGRYDHPIYGAGGIPMTTVNDQFHRLDANGYGVWIESPPLHPGIGAPAASGFGAAHRETMLAFDHLGALVILARDGAQRGQSDGEVRARRDGSLSIGYRLSAADARHLEEGMVAAARIHFAAGATSVITGHSPGITLRHDREVDRLRGLPMGANQITLFSAHVNGTARLGADRTTSGCDPHGEVWGAPGVFVADGSLLPTAPGVNPQETIMALVTVLADRIARRYRTA
;
A
#
# COMPACT_ATOMS: atom_id res chain seq x y z
N MET A 1 10.45 31.02 -12.48
CA MET A 1 9.10 31.57 -12.75
C MET A 1 8.43 31.84 -11.43
N PRO A 2 7.78 33.00 -11.22
CA PRO A 2 7.07 33.26 -9.96
C PRO A 2 5.97 32.20 -9.78
N HIS A 3 5.91 31.58 -8.61
CA HIS A 3 4.91 30.56 -8.27
C HIS A 3 3.51 31.17 -8.46
N ARG A 4 2.81 30.79 -9.53
CA ARG A 4 1.37 31.04 -9.62
C ARG A 4 0.72 30.41 -8.38
N PRO A 5 -0.19 31.12 -7.69
CA PRO A 5 -0.91 30.52 -6.56
C PRO A 5 -1.59 29.24 -7.01
N ALA A 6 -1.54 28.21 -6.15
CA ALA A 6 -2.02 26.87 -6.49
C ALA A 6 -3.50 26.86 -6.91
N LEU A 7 -4.31 27.77 -6.37
CA LEU A 7 -5.73 27.97 -6.68
C LEU A 7 -6.03 29.45 -6.92
N SER A 8 -7.02 29.75 -7.78
CA SER A 8 -7.58 31.11 -7.92
C SER A 8 -8.42 31.50 -6.69
N PRO A 9 -8.72 32.80 -6.46
CA PRO A 9 -9.58 33.23 -5.36
C PRO A 9 -10.93 32.51 -5.32
N THR A 10 -11.57 32.34 -6.48
CA THR A 10 -12.85 31.63 -6.59
C THR A 10 -12.73 30.14 -6.26
N GLN A 11 -11.65 29.49 -6.71
CA GLN A 11 -11.39 28.07 -6.41
C GLN A 11 -11.13 27.86 -4.92
N ARG A 12 -10.36 28.76 -4.29
CA ARG A 12 -10.12 28.76 -2.84
C ARG A 12 -11.41 28.93 -2.05
N ALA A 13 -12.23 29.91 -2.41
CA ALA A 13 -13.53 30.12 -1.77
C ALA A 13 -14.44 28.90 -1.93
N THR A 14 -14.47 28.28 -3.12
CA THR A 14 -15.26 27.06 -3.38
C THR A 14 -14.80 25.90 -2.50
N LEU A 15 -13.48 25.71 -2.36
CA LEU A 15 -12.93 24.68 -1.47
C LEU A 15 -13.29 24.94 -0.01
N GLU A 16 -13.20 26.19 0.46
CA GLU A 16 -13.57 26.54 1.83
C GLU A 16 -15.06 26.30 2.10
N ALA A 17 -15.95 26.71 1.19
CA ALA A 17 -17.38 26.45 1.31
C ALA A 17 -17.68 24.94 1.35
N ALA A 18 -17.00 24.14 0.52
CA ALA A 18 -17.13 22.68 0.58
C ALA A 18 -16.60 22.13 1.92
N ALA A 19 -15.45 22.61 2.40
CA ALA A 19 -14.87 22.17 3.67
C ALA A 19 -15.80 22.47 4.86
N ARG A 20 -16.47 23.62 4.87
CA ARG A 20 -17.49 23.99 5.86
C ARG A 20 -18.70 23.05 5.87
N ARG A 21 -18.98 22.35 4.77
CA ARG A 21 -20.01 21.30 4.72
C ARG A 21 -19.46 19.94 5.12
N ILE A 22 -18.23 19.64 4.72
CA ILE A 22 -17.61 18.32 4.93
C ILE A 22 -17.19 18.11 6.40
N VAL A 23 -16.58 19.11 7.03
CA VAL A 23 -16.13 19.10 8.43
C VAL A 23 -16.60 20.35 9.18
N PRO A 24 -17.92 20.57 9.35
CA PRO A 24 -18.46 21.81 9.93
C PRO A 24 -17.93 22.08 11.34
N HIS A 25 -17.62 21.03 12.11
CA HIS A 25 -17.04 21.11 13.45
C HIS A 25 -15.66 21.79 13.49
N ALA A 26 -14.88 21.71 12.41
CA ALA A 26 -13.58 22.39 12.34
C ALA A 26 -13.70 23.92 12.20
N PHE A 27 -14.89 24.41 11.82
CA PHE A 27 -15.16 25.83 11.57
C PHE A 27 -16.00 26.50 12.67
N THR A 28 -16.31 25.81 13.77
CA THR A 28 -16.97 26.43 14.93
C THR A 28 -16.03 27.37 15.68
N ASP A 29 -14.72 27.09 15.65
CA ASP A 29 -13.64 28.00 16.02
C ASP A 29 -13.00 28.58 14.75
N PRO A 30 -13.05 29.92 14.55
CA PRO A 30 -12.41 30.57 13.42
C PRO A 30 -10.91 30.25 13.28
N ALA A 31 -10.17 30.13 14.39
CA ALA A 31 -8.73 29.88 14.35
C ALA A 31 -8.40 28.46 13.83
N ARG A 32 -9.14 27.45 14.28
CA ARG A 32 -9.06 26.07 13.76
C ARG A 32 -9.43 26.02 12.27
N GLY A 33 -10.51 26.68 11.86
CA GLY A 33 -10.94 26.74 10.47
C GLY A 33 -9.89 27.35 9.55
N ASP A 34 -9.27 28.46 9.98
CA ASP A 34 -8.18 29.11 9.24
C ASP A 34 -6.92 28.21 9.16
N ALA A 35 -6.61 27.48 10.24
CA ALA A 35 -5.50 26.54 10.26
C ALA A 35 -5.73 25.36 9.29
N LEU A 36 -6.93 24.79 9.27
CA LEU A 36 -7.32 23.74 8.32
C LEU A 36 -7.17 24.24 6.88
N MET A 37 -7.62 25.46 6.58
CA MET A 37 -7.50 26.02 5.23
C MET A 37 -6.03 26.25 4.83
N ARG A 38 -5.16 26.66 5.75
CA ARG A 38 -3.71 26.73 5.49
C ARG A 38 -3.12 25.35 5.20
N ALA A 39 -3.48 24.34 5.99
CA ALA A 39 -3.02 22.96 5.79
C ALA A 39 -3.49 22.38 4.44
N LEU A 40 -4.75 22.63 4.05
CA LEU A 40 -5.28 22.24 2.76
C LEU A 40 -4.49 22.84 1.60
N LEU A 41 -4.21 24.15 1.66
CA LEU A 41 -3.45 24.83 0.61
C LEU A 41 -2.00 24.33 0.53
N ALA A 42 -1.36 24.08 1.67
CA ALA A 42 -0.01 23.49 1.72
C ALA A 42 0.00 22.10 1.08
N ARG A 43 -0.99 21.25 1.41
CA ARG A 43 -1.14 19.91 0.84
C ARG A 43 -1.38 19.93 -0.66
N ILE A 44 -2.21 20.85 -1.15
CA ILE A 44 -2.44 21.07 -2.58
C ILE A 44 -1.15 21.53 -3.27
N GLY A 45 -0.36 22.38 -2.62
CA GLY A 45 0.94 22.84 -3.11
C GLY A 45 1.95 21.71 -3.29
N GLY A 46 1.89 20.67 -2.44
CA GLY A 46 2.73 19.47 -2.53
C GLY A 46 2.32 18.46 -3.61
N LEU A 47 1.17 18.63 -4.26
CA LEU A 47 0.73 17.74 -5.33
C LEU A 47 1.59 17.88 -6.58
N SER A 48 1.64 16.82 -7.40
CA SER A 48 2.20 16.93 -8.75
C SER A 48 1.46 17.98 -9.58
N SER A 49 2.16 18.64 -10.51
CA SER A 49 1.56 19.71 -11.33
C SER A 49 0.32 19.26 -12.09
N ARG A 50 0.22 17.96 -12.42
CA ARG A 50 -0.98 17.37 -13.01
C ARG A 50 -2.13 17.31 -12.03
N LYS A 51 -1.95 16.72 -10.85
CA LYS A 51 -3.00 16.65 -9.82
C LYS A 51 -3.48 18.04 -9.41
N GLN A 52 -2.60 19.04 -9.37
CA GLN A 52 -3.00 20.44 -9.17
C GLN A 52 -3.88 20.97 -10.31
N ARG A 53 -3.60 20.63 -11.58
CA ARG A 53 -4.47 20.98 -12.71
C ARG A 53 -5.83 20.29 -12.61
N ASP A 54 -5.83 19.00 -12.32
CA ASP A 54 -7.06 18.19 -12.23
C ASP A 54 -7.96 18.71 -11.09
N LEU A 55 -7.38 19.01 -9.92
CA LEU A 55 -8.11 19.61 -8.80
C LEU A 55 -8.66 21.00 -9.12
N ARG A 56 -7.88 21.85 -9.81
CA ARG A 56 -8.37 23.17 -10.25
C ARG A 56 -9.57 23.05 -11.19
N LEU A 57 -9.51 22.12 -12.15
CA LEU A 57 -10.62 21.85 -13.06
C LEU A 57 -11.84 21.34 -12.28
N ALA A 58 -11.63 20.41 -11.36
CA ALA A 58 -12.66 19.86 -10.49
C ALA A 58 -13.36 20.95 -9.66
N LEU A 59 -12.60 21.83 -9.00
CA LEU A 59 -13.15 22.93 -8.21
C LEU A 59 -13.89 23.95 -9.08
N THR A 60 -13.38 24.27 -10.27
CA THR A 60 -14.08 25.16 -11.21
C THR A 60 -15.41 24.56 -11.65
N LEU A 61 -15.44 23.28 -12.00
CA LEU A 61 -16.66 22.60 -12.45
C LEU A 61 -17.66 22.47 -11.28
N PHE A 62 -17.21 22.01 -10.12
CA PHE A 62 -18.01 21.87 -8.91
C PHE A 62 -18.63 23.20 -8.45
N GLY A 63 -17.86 24.29 -8.48
CA GLY A 63 -18.32 25.62 -8.08
C GLY A 63 -19.24 26.34 -9.07
N SER A 64 -19.37 25.83 -10.30
CA SER A 64 -20.09 26.49 -11.39
C SER A 64 -21.62 26.56 -11.18
N ARG A 65 -22.34 27.31 -12.04
CA ARG A 65 -23.82 27.28 -12.07
C ARG A 65 -24.35 25.98 -12.67
N ALA A 66 -23.59 25.36 -13.57
CA ALA A 66 -23.96 24.13 -14.25
C ALA A 66 -24.02 22.94 -13.28
N SER A 67 -23.17 22.94 -12.23
CA SER A 67 -23.19 21.87 -11.21
C SER A 67 -24.48 21.83 -10.38
N ALA A 68 -25.13 22.98 -10.20
CA ALA A 68 -26.44 23.03 -9.55
C ALA A 68 -27.52 22.38 -10.43
N LEU A 69 -27.47 22.63 -11.75
CA LEU A 69 -28.42 22.02 -12.71
C LEU A 69 -28.28 20.50 -12.77
N THR A 70 -27.04 19.97 -12.79
CA THR A 70 -26.80 18.51 -12.75
C THR A 70 -27.27 17.88 -11.44
N SER A 71 -27.48 18.72 -10.42
CA SER A 71 -28.03 18.33 -9.13
C SER A 71 -29.51 18.71 -9.00
N GLY A 72 -30.22 19.01 -10.08
CA GLY A 72 -31.65 19.40 -10.07
C GLY A 72 -31.98 20.58 -9.16
N LEU A 73 -31.03 21.51 -9.00
CA LEU A 73 -31.16 22.74 -8.23
C LEU A 73 -31.19 23.96 -9.18
N LEU A 74 -31.64 25.10 -8.67
CA LEU A 74 -31.58 26.38 -9.39
C LEU A 74 -30.12 26.69 -9.79
N PRO A 75 -29.87 27.24 -11.01
CA PRO A 75 -28.53 27.45 -11.57
C PRO A 75 -27.75 28.58 -10.88
N ARG A 76 -27.41 28.40 -9.61
CA ARG A 76 -26.59 29.30 -8.81
C ARG A 76 -25.22 28.66 -8.56
N PRO A 77 -24.12 29.44 -8.60
CA PRO A 77 -22.81 28.93 -8.22
C PRO A 77 -22.87 28.34 -6.81
N PHE A 78 -22.07 27.31 -6.51
CA PHE A 78 -22.06 26.64 -5.21
C PHE A 78 -21.96 27.63 -4.03
N LEU A 79 -21.11 28.66 -4.19
CA LEU A 79 -20.91 29.73 -3.20
C LEU A 79 -22.13 30.60 -2.93
N ALA A 80 -23.06 30.70 -3.88
CA ALA A 80 -24.27 31.53 -3.77
C ALA A 80 -25.52 30.73 -3.36
N GLN A 81 -25.34 29.46 -3.00
CA GLN A 81 -26.40 28.59 -2.49
C GLN A 81 -26.49 28.66 -0.97
N SER A 82 -27.67 28.34 -0.40
CA SER A 82 -27.79 28.15 1.04
C SER A 82 -27.05 26.87 1.48
N PRO A 83 -26.66 26.74 2.76
CA PRO A 83 -26.00 25.54 3.27
C PRO A 83 -26.73 24.22 2.95
N GLU A 84 -28.06 24.21 3.02
CA GLU A 84 -28.88 23.01 2.75
C GLU A 84 -28.84 22.61 1.27
N ARG A 85 -28.73 23.60 0.38
CA ARG A 85 -28.58 23.37 -1.07
C ARG A 85 -27.17 22.89 -1.41
N GLN A 86 -26.16 23.42 -0.72
CA GLN A 86 -24.78 22.95 -0.84
C GLN A 86 -24.66 21.46 -0.44
N ASP A 87 -25.26 21.07 0.69
CA ASP A 87 -25.31 19.66 1.12
C ASP A 87 -25.98 18.78 0.07
N ARG A 88 -27.16 19.19 -0.40
CA ARG A 88 -27.92 18.43 -1.40
C ARG A 88 -27.16 18.28 -2.71
N GLN A 89 -26.47 19.32 -3.16
CA GLN A 89 -25.60 19.25 -4.34
C GLN A 89 -24.47 18.23 -4.11
N PHE A 90 -23.79 18.31 -2.97
CA PHE A 90 -22.68 17.43 -2.65
C PHE A 90 -23.13 15.97 -2.58
N GLU A 91 -24.24 15.68 -1.90
CA GLU A 91 -24.85 14.36 -1.80
C GLU A 91 -25.26 13.80 -3.17
N ARG A 92 -25.88 14.62 -4.03
CA ARG A 92 -26.25 14.20 -5.40
C ARG A 92 -25.02 13.88 -6.25
N TRP A 93 -23.91 14.59 -6.06
CA TRP A 93 -22.68 14.30 -6.78
C TRP A 93 -22.00 13.04 -6.26
N LEU A 94 -21.99 12.80 -4.95
CA LEU A 94 -21.45 11.59 -4.33
C LEU A 94 -22.19 10.32 -4.77
N THR A 95 -23.48 10.44 -5.13
CA THR A 95 -24.36 9.32 -5.49
C THR A 95 -24.75 9.31 -6.99
N SER A 96 -24.18 10.20 -7.79
CA SER A 96 -24.54 10.36 -9.19
C SER A 96 -24.28 9.10 -10.00
N SER A 97 -25.12 8.82 -11.01
CA SER A 97 -24.85 7.80 -12.03
C SER A 97 -23.63 8.15 -12.89
N VAL A 98 -23.29 9.45 -13.01
CA VAL A 98 -22.14 9.93 -13.77
C VAL A 98 -20.86 9.81 -12.91
N ALA A 99 -19.95 8.92 -13.32
CA ALA A 99 -18.72 8.63 -12.57
C ALA A 99 -17.86 9.88 -12.31
N ALA A 100 -17.74 10.79 -13.28
CA ALA A 100 -16.95 12.01 -13.14
C ALA A 100 -17.42 12.91 -11.99
N PHE A 101 -18.74 12.99 -11.73
CA PHE A 101 -19.26 13.77 -10.59
C PHE A 101 -18.91 13.12 -9.26
N ARG A 102 -18.99 11.78 -9.16
CA ARG A 102 -18.55 11.03 -7.98
C ARG A 102 -17.05 11.23 -7.72
N THR A 103 -16.22 11.11 -8.76
CA THR A 103 -14.77 11.32 -8.69
C THR A 103 -14.44 12.71 -8.12
N ILE A 104 -15.07 13.77 -8.62
CA ILE A 104 -14.83 15.14 -8.14
C ILE A 104 -15.26 15.30 -6.67
N ALA A 105 -16.46 14.85 -6.33
CA ALA A 105 -16.96 14.97 -4.96
C ALA A 105 -16.10 14.18 -3.96
N GLN A 106 -15.70 12.95 -4.31
CA GLN A 106 -14.80 12.15 -3.47
C GLN A 106 -13.40 12.75 -3.36
N ALA A 107 -12.86 13.35 -4.43
CA ALA A 107 -11.57 14.02 -4.38
C ALA A 107 -11.57 15.17 -3.36
N ILE A 108 -12.60 16.02 -3.40
CA ILE A 108 -12.75 17.14 -2.46
C ILE A 108 -12.98 16.60 -1.03
N ARG A 109 -13.90 15.63 -0.88
CA ARG A 109 -14.24 15.00 0.39
C ARG A 109 -13.02 14.41 1.09
N ARG A 110 -12.31 13.50 0.41
CA ARG A 110 -11.16 12.78 0.98
C ARG A 110 -10.02 13.72 1.30
N LEU A 111 -9.77 14.74 0.45
CA LEU A 111 -8.76 15.76 0.72
C LEU A 111 -9.07 16.54 2.01
N VAL A 112 -10.32 16.98 2.19
CA VAL A 112 -10.74 17.72 3.39
C VAL A 112 -10.68 16.84 4.63
N ILE A 113 -11.30 15.66 4.59
CA ILE A 113 -11.34 14.73 5.72
C ILE A 113 -9.94 14.30 6.15
N PHE A 114 -9.09 13.89 5.19
CA PHE A 114 -7.70 13.54 5.50
C PHE A 114 -6.97 14.68 6.20
N THR A 115 -7.15 15.91 5.70
CA THR A 115 -6.41 17.07 6.24
C THR A 115 -6.90 17.44 7.64
N GLU A 116 -8.20 17.34 7.91
CA GLU A 116 -8.73 17.59 9.26
C GLU A 116 -8.28 16.54 10.26
N TYR A 117 -8.47 15.25 9.93
CA TYR A 117 -8.23 14.15 10.86
C TYR A 117 -6.76 13.79 11.04
N THR A 118 -5.84 14.53 10.42
CA THR A 118 -4.40 14.47 10.72
C THR A 118 -3.91 15.63 11.59
N THR A 119 -4.84 16.47 12.09
CA THR A 119 -4.51 17.58 12.99
C THR A 119 -4.55 17.17 14.47
N PRO A 120 -3.72 17.78 15.33
CA PRO A 120 -3.78 17.55 16.77
C PRO A 120 -5.16 17.84 17.39
N ALA A 121 -5.88 18.85 16.89
CA ALA A 121 -7.21 19.20 17.37
C ALA A 121 -8.22 18.07 17.12
N ALA A 122 -8.24 17.53 15.91
CA ALA A 122 -9.08 16.38 15.58
C ALA A 122 -8.67 15.13 16.38
N HIS A 123 -7.37 14.88 16.54
CA HIS A 123 -6.86 13.75 17.33
C HIS A 123 -7.39 13.77 18.77
N HIS A 124 -7.31 14.94 19.43
CA HIS A 124 -7.86 15.11 20.78
C HIS A 124 -9.37 14.89 20.81
N GLU A 125 -10.11 15.39 19.82
CA GLU A 125 -11.56 15.26 19.73
C GLU A 125 -12.05 13.81 19.61
N ILE A 126 -11.29 12.95 18.92
CA ILE A 126 -11.66 11.55 18.68
C ILE A 126 -10.98 10.54 19.61
N GLY A 127 -10.18 11.00 20.58
CA GLY A 127 -9.45 10.12 21.48
C GLY A 127 -8.26 9.39 20.84
N TYR A 128 -7.64 9.95 19.79
CA TYR A 128 -6.40 9.40 19.24
C TYR A 128 -5.18 9.84 20.05
N HIS A 129 -4.43 8.88 20.60
CA HIS A 129 -3.33 9.17 21.52
C HIS A 129 -1.99 9.49 20.84
N GLY A 130 -1.90 9.38 19.52
CA GLY A 130 -0.70 9.75 18.77
C GLY A 130 0.48 8.78 18.95
N PRO A 131 1.69 9.23 18.53
CA PRO A 131 2.91 8.43 18.47
C PRO A 131 3.20 7.63 19.74
N TYR A 132 3.39 6.32 19.61
CA TYR A 132 3.69 5.44 20.73
C TYR A 132 4.95 5.90 21.49
N HIS A 133 6.01 6.26 20.77
CA HIS A 133 7.30 6.60 21.39
C HIS A 133 7.27 7.85 22.28
N THR A 134 6.26 8.72 22.16
CA THR A 134 6.11 9.92 23.01
C THR A 134 5.23 9.69 24.25
N ARG A 135 4.44 8.60 24.29
CA ARG A 135 3.48 8.34 25.39
C ARG A 135 3.66 7.00 26.11
N GLY A 136 4.28 6.01 25.47
CA GLY A 136 4.40 4.65 25.99
C GLY A 136 3.09 3.84 25.89
N PRO A 137 3.05 2.63 26.47
CA PRO A 137 1.86 1.78 26.43
C PRO A 137 0.73 2.36 27.27
N LEU A 138 -0.46 2.49 26.67
CA LEU A 138 -1.70 2.90 27.34
C LEU A 138 -2.67 1.72 27.51
N PHE A 139 -2.53 0.70 26.68
CA PHE A 139 -3.40 -0.48 26.67
C PHE A 139 -2.61 -1.75 26.94
N SER A 140 -3.26 -2.78 27.48
CA SER A 140 -2.63 -4.08 27.77
C SER A 140 -2.11 -4.81 26.51
N TRP A 141 -2.65 -4.46 25.34
CA TRP A 141 -2.21 -4.96 24.04
C TRP A 141 -1.05 -4.18 23.42
N GLU A 142 -0.47 -3.20 24.13
CA GLU A 142 0.74 -2.47 23.73
C GLU A 142 1.94 -2.84 24.63
N GLY A 143 3.15 -2.60 24.14
CA GLY A 143 4.38 -2.86 24.90
C GLY A 143 4.76 -4.34 24.96
N VAL A 144 5.65 -4.67 25.89
CA VAL A 144 6.14 -6.03 26.13
C VAL A 144 5.09 -6.91 26.80
N LEU A 145 5.11 -8.21 26.53
CA LEU A 145 4.28 -9.19 27.22
C LEU A 145 4.94 -9.71 28.51
N PRO A 146 4.17 -10.22 29.48
CA PRO A 146 4.74 -10.99 30.58
C PRO A 146 5.42 -12.28 30.07
N GLY A 147 6.51 -12.68 30.72
CA GLY A 147 7.12 -14.00 30.54
C GLY A 147 8.60 -13.94 30.17
N ALA A 148 9.17 -15.12 29.88
CA ALA A 148 10.54 -15.25 29.41
C ALA A 148 10.61 -14.98 27.90
N GLU A 149 11.61 -14.23 27.46
CA GLU A 149 11.88 -14.02 26.04
C GLU A 149 12.30 -15.34 25.38
N THR A 150 11.80 -15.59 24.16
CA THR A 150 12.11 -16.79 23.37
C THR A 150 12.37 -16.43 21.92
N ASP A 151 13.16 -17.24 21.22
CA ASP A 151 13.38 -17.10 19.77
C ASP A 151 12.25 -17.73 18.93
N THR A 152 11.31 -18.40 19.58
CA THR A 152 10.19 -19.06 18.90
C THR A 152 9.02 -18.12 18.61
N GLU A 153 9.01 -16.95 19.25
CA GLU A 153 7.96 -15.94 19.12
C GLU A 153 8.48 -14.64 18.49
N PRO A 154 7.61 -13.86 17.85
CA PRO A 154 8.00 -12.59 17.24
C PRO A 154 7.96 -11.39 18.22
N VAL A 155 7.41 -11.59 19.42
CA VAL A 155 7.10 -10.55 20.41
C VAL A 155 8.12 -10.51 21.53
N ALA A 156 8.36 -9.31 22.08
CA ALA A 156 9.20 -9.15 23.26
C ALA A 156 8.43 -9.56 24.53
N ARG A 157 9.11 -10.26 25.45
CA ARG A 157 8.59 -10.62 26.78
C ARG A 157 9.52 -10.16 27.91
N ALA A 158 8.95 -9.84 29.07
CA ALA A 158 9.68 -9.46 30.27
C ALA A 158 9.05 -10.01 31.56
N ALA A 159 9.87 -10.31 32.57
CA ALA A 159 9.41 -10.84 33.86
C ALA A 159 8.58 -9.83 34.68
N ALA A 160 8.86 -8.53 34.54
CA ALA A 160 8.13 -7.44 35.18
C ALA A 160 7.53 -6.49 34.12
N PRO A 161 6.36 -6.81 33.55
CA PRO A 161 5.67 -5.91 32.63
C PRO A 161 5.24 -4.64 33.40
N GLY A 162 5.82 -3.48 33.09
CA GLY A 162 5.44 -2.23 33.78
C GLY A 162 6.44 -1.09 33.70
N THR A 163 7.71 -1.34 33.37
CA THR A 163 8.60 -0.24 32.94
C THR A 163 8.25 0.11 31.51
N ALA A 164 8.01 1.39 31.21
CA ALA A 164 7.82 1.87 29.85
C ALA A 164 9.03 1.47 28.99
N HIS A 165 8.92 0.32 28.32
CA HIS A 165 9.92 -0.11 27.36
C HIS A 165 9.71 0.74 26.13
N HIS A 166 10.48 1.82 26.06
CA HIS A 166 10.77 2.54 24.84
C HIS A 166 12.09 1.96 24.32
N PRO A 167 12.07 0.95 23.43
CA PRO A 167 13.31 0.52 22.82
C PRO A 167 13.95 1.73 22.13
N PRO A 168 15.29 1.87 22.21
CA PRO A 168 15.96 2.93 21.48
C PRO A 168 15.61 2.83 19.98
N PRO A 169 15.61 3.96 19.25
CA PRO A 169 15.38 3.91 17.82
C PRO A 169 16.45 3.05 17.15
N PHE A 170 16.04 2.24 16.19
CA PHE A 170 16.93 1.42 15.37
C PHE A 170 17.86 2.30 14.55
N THR A 171 19.15 2.02 14.60
CA THR A 171 20.16 2.67 13.76
C THR A 171 20.55 1.73 12.62
N SER A 172 20.44 2.18 11.37
CA SER A 172 20.86 1.38 10.22
C SER A 172 22.39 1.21 10.19
N THR A 173 22.86 0.03 9.80
CA THR A 173 24.29 -0.25 9.58
C THR A 173 24.73 0.01 8.14
N LEU A 174 23.81 0.40 7.26
CA LEU A 174 24.10 0.65 5.85
C LEU A 174 24.94 1.92 5.69
N THR A 175 25.88 1.88 4.75
CA THR A 175 26.75 3.00 4.41
C THR A 175 26.56 3.33 2.93
N PRO A 176 25.89 4.45 2.62
CA PRO A 176 25.74 4.90 1.23
C PRO A 176 27.08 5.08 0.52
N LEU A 177 27.12 4.71 -0.76
CA LEU A 177 28.25 4.90 -1.65
C LEU A 177 28.58 6.39 -1.75
N ALA A 178 29.81 6.76 -1.38
CA ALA A 178 30.36 8.06 -1.69
C ALA A 178 30.67 8.14 -3.19
N LEU A 179 30.22 9.19 -3.85
CA LEU A 179 30.44 9.40 -5.29
C LEU A 179 31.73 10.18 -5.53
N ASP A 180 32.67 9.54 -6.21
CA ASP A 180 33.91 10.11 -6.73
C ASP A 180 33.95 10.10 -8.28
N GLU A 181 33.23 9.18 -8.90
CA GLU A 181 33.16 9.01 -10.34
C GLU A 181 31.78 9.31 -10.95
N LYS A 182 31.78 9.72 -12.23
CA LYS A 182 30.54 9.93 -13.01
C LYS A 182 29.97 8.65 -13.62
N THR A 183 30.75 7.58 -13.67
CA THR A 183 30.35 6.30 -14.28
C THR A 183 30.63 5.16 -13.32
N LEU A 184 29.58 4.54 -12.80
CA LEU A 184 29.66 3.38 -11.92
C LEU A 184 29.63 2.09 -12.75
N ARG A 185 30.40 1.08 -12.35
CA ARG A 185 30.48 -0.23 -13.01
C ARG A 185 30.29 -1.33 -12.00
N ALA A 186 29.62 -2.41 -12.40
CA ALA A 186 29.38 -3.59 -11.58
C ALA A 186 29.08 -4.80 -12.49
N ASP A 187 29.11 -6.01 -11.94
CA ASP A 187 28.64 -7.22 -12.63
C ASP A 187 27.11 -7.23 -12.71
N ALA A 188 26.45 -6.80 -11.64
CA ALA A 188 25.00 -6.65 -11.58
C ALA A 188 24.59 -5.29 -11.01
N ILE A 189 23.56 -4.69 -11.59
CA ILE A 189 22.86 -3.53 -11.02
C ILE A 189 21.47 -3.94 -10.57
N VAL A 190 21.12 -3.65 -9.32
CA VAL A 190 19.76 -3.84 -8.78
C VAL A 190 19.08 -2.47 -8.64
N ILE A 191 17.91 -2.31 -9.25
CA ILE A 191 17.13 -1.07 -9.26
C ILE A 191 15.93 -1.23 -8.34
N GLY A 192 15.92 -0.54 -7.21
CA GLY A 192 14.89 -0.62 -6.19
C GLY A 192 15.21 -1.65 -5.11
N THR A 193 14.87 -1.33 -3.87
CA THR A 193 15.27 -2.08 -2.67
C THR A 193 14.09 -2.64 -1.87
N GLY A 194 12.94 -2.82 -2.53
CA GLY A 194 11.76 -3.46 -1.92
C GLY A 194 11.95 -4.95 -1.64
N ALA A 195 10.84 -5.65 -1.37
CA ALA A 195 10.81 -7.05 -0.97
C ALA A 195 11.63 -7.99 -1.86
N GLY A 196 11.61 -7.78 -3.18
CA GLY A 196 12.40 -8.59 -4.11
C GLY A 196 13.78 -8.01 -4.37
N GLY A 197 13.90 -6.70 -4.62
CA GLY A 197 15.19 -6.05 -4.91
C GLY A 197 16.25 -6.27 -3.82
N ALA A 198 15.87 -6.16 -2.55
CA ALA A 198 16.80 -6.40 -1.44
C ALA A 198 17.29 -7.87 -1.41
N VAL A 199 16.39 -8.84 -1.62
CA VAL A 199 16.74 -10.28 -1.70
C VAL A 199 17.67 -10.55 -2.88
N ALA A 200 17.35 -10.02 -4.07
CA ALA A 200 18.19 -10.17 -5.26
C ALA A 200 19.60 -9.62 -5.02
N ALA A 201 19.70 -8.44 -4.41
CA ALA A 201 20.98 -7.83 -4.09
C ALA A 201 21.82 -8.70 -3.13
N ALA A 202 21.20 -9.20 -2.05
CA ALA A 202 21.86 -10.08 -1.09
C ALA A 202 22.38 -11.35 -1.75
N ARG A 203 21.50 -12.09 -2.45
CA ARG A 203 21.86 -13.37 -3.08
C ARG A 203 22.93 -13.23 -4.17
N LEU A 204 22.82 -12.20 -5.01
CA LEU A 204 23.82 -11.95 -6.06
C LEU A 204 25.18 -11.57 -5.45
N ALA A 205 25.21 -10.70 -4.44
CA ALA A 205 26.45 -10.31 -3.77
C ALA A 205 27.08 -11.47 -2.98
N GLU A 206 26.28 -12.26 -2.24
CA GLU A 206 26.71 -13.47 -1.53
C GLU A 206 27.26 -14.54 -2.49
N SER A 207 26.83 -14.50 -3.75
CA SER A 207 27.40 -15.34 -4.81
C SER A 207 28.70 -14.78 -5.42
N GLY A 208 29.24 -13.68 -4.90
CA GLY A 208 30.53 -13.12 -5.29
C GLY A 208 30.50 -12.17 -6.49
N LEU A 209 29.33 -11.72 -6.94
CA LEU A 209 29.24 -10.68 -7.98
C LEU A 209 29.46 -9.29 -7.36
N ASP A 210 30.11 -8.38 -8.09
CA ASP A 210 30.06 -6.95 -7.75
C ASP A 210 28.66 -6.41 -8.04
N VAL A 211 27.95 -5.99 -6.98
CA VAL A 211 26.58 -5.53 -7.05
C VAL A 211 26.49 -4.03 -6.71
N LEU A 212 25.90 -3.26 -7.64
CA LEU A 212 25.49 -1.88 -7.40
C LEU A 212 23.98 -1.79 -7.20
N ILE A 213 23.55 -1.28 -6.06
CA ILE A 213 22.15 -1.09 -5.68
C ILE A 213 21.77 0.38 -5.85
N LEU A 214 20.69 0.65 -6.59
CA LEU A 214 20.19 2.00 -6.84
C LEU A 214 18.77 2.12 -6.31
N GLU A 215 18.55 3.02 -5.34
CA GLU A 215 17.22 3.29 -4.77
C GLU A 215 16.80 4.73 -5.00
N SER A 216 15.58 4.94 -5.50
CA SER A 216 15.03 6.27 -5.77
C SER A 216 14.78 7.11 -4.51
N GLY A 217 14.44 6.46 -3.39
CA GLY A 217 14.18 7.12 -2.11
C GLY A 217 15.40 7.21 -1.20
N ALA A 218 15.23 7.94 -0.09
CA ALA A 218 16.28 8.13 0.91
C ALA A 218 16.50 6.88 1.79
N LEU A 219 17.70 6.76 2.34
CA LEU A 219 17.96 5.88 3.48
C LEU A 219 17.38 6.54 4.73
N ARG A 220 16.52 5.81 5.44
CA ARG A 220 15.92 6.23 6.71
C ARG A 220 15.97 5.09 7.70
N ASP A 221 16.12 5.41 8.97
CA ASP A 221 16.09 4.43 10.05
C ASP A 221 15.15 4.83 11.18
N GLY A 222 15.27 4.16 12.32
CA GLY A 222 14.39 4.38 13.47
C GLY A 222 14.39 5.83 13.95
N HIS A 223 15.47 6.59 13.79
CA HIS A 223 15.52 7.98 14.21
C HIS A 223 14.60 8.87 13.36
N ASP A 224 14.46 8.56 12.06
CA ASP A 224 13.59 9.28 11.13
C ASP A 224 12.10 8.92 11.27
N PHE A 225 11.76 7.77 11.86
CA PHE A 225 10.39 7.31 11.98
C PHE A 225 9.68 8.00 13.15
N THR A 226 9.00 9.10 12.85
CA THR A 226 8.31 9.96 13.84
C THR A 226 6.96 9.40 14.32
N GLU A 227 6.42 8.36 13.68
CA GLU A 227 5.08 7.83 13.95
C GLU A 227 3.95 8.88 13.78
N VAL A 228 4.25 10.07 13.27
CA VAL A 228 3.27 11.12 12.93
C VAL A 228 2.81 10.89 11.50
N GLU A 229 1.51 10.64 11.32
CA GLU A 229 0.95 10.19 10.04
C GLU A 229 1.31 11.09 8.86
N LEU A 230 1.15 12.41 9.02
CA LEU A 230 1.40 13.36 7.94
C LEU A 230 2.86 13.37 7.49
N ASP A 231 3.78 13.25 8.45
CA ASP A 231 5.22 13.20 8.19
C ASP A 231 5.62 11.87 7.52
N ALA A 232 5.18 10.75 8.10
CA ALA A 232 5.45 9.42 7.56
C ALA A 232 4.87 9.23 6.15
N LEU A 233 3.65 9.71 5.88
CA LEU A 233 3.06 9.68 4.54
C LEU A 233 3.87 10.50 3.54
N GLY A 234 4.40 11.65 3.95
CA GLY A 234 5.21 12.54 3.11
C GLY A 234 6.54 11.92 2.66
N HIS A 235 7.16 11.10 3.52
CA HIS A 235 8.51 10.59 3.29
C HIS A 235 8.60 9.09 2.95
N LEU A 236 7.63 8.29 3.39
CA LEU A 236 7.68 6.83 3.25
C LEU A 236 6.73 6.29 2.18
N TYR A 237 5.87 7.12 1.60
CA TYR A 237 4.87 6.69 0.61
C TYR A 237 4.95 7.45 -0.69
N ALA A 238 4.73 6.74 -1.80
CA ALA A 238 4.71 7.31 -3.12
C ALA A 238 3.70 8.46 -3.21
N GLU A 239 4.16 9.60 -3.74
CA GLU A 239 3.34 10.81 -3.90
C GLU A 239 2.71 11.30 -2.59
N GLY A 240 3.38 11.10 -1.45
CA GLY A 240 2.87 11.55 -0.15
C GLY A 240 1.64 10.77 0.33
N GLY A 241 1.51 9.51 -0.08
CA GLY A 241 0.34 8.66 0.19
C GLY A 241 -0.88 8.98 -0.67
N GLN A 242 -0.69 9.65 -1.82
CA GLN A 242 -1.80 10.13 -2.64
C GLN A 242 -1.96 9.41 -3.98
N ARG A 243 -1.21 8.33 -4.22
CA ARG A 243 -1.30 7.57 -5.46
C ARG A 243 -2.67 6.90 -5.59
N THR A 244 -3.25 6.94 -6.78
CA THR A 244 -4.57 6.38 -7.08
C THR A 244 -4.61 5.89 -8.53
N THR A 245 -5.68 5.16 -8.89
CA THR A 245 -6.10 4.99 -10.28
C THR A 245 -6.48 6.33 -10.92
N ASP A 246 -6.49 6.41 -12.26
CA ASP A 246 -6.79 7.63 -13.02
C ASP A 246 -8.19 8.20 -12.70
N ASP A 247 -9.14 7.36 -12.29
CA ASP A 247 -10.52 7.73 -11.91
C ASP A 247 -10.69 8.01 -10.39
N LEU A 248 -9.60 7.93 -9.62
CA LEU A 248 -9.55 8.02 -8.16
C LEU A 248 -10.36 6.94 -7.41
N GLY A 249 -10.79 5.90 -8.13
CA GLY A 249 -11.63 4.83 -7.60
C GLY A 249 -10.90 3.92 -6.61
N VAL A 250 -9.59 3.70 -6.82
CA VAL A 250 -8.75 2.89 -5.93
C VAL A 250 -7.56 3.71 -5.44
N SER A 251 -7.42 3.84 -4.11
CA SER A 251 -6.21 4.39 -3.49
C SER A 251 -5.09 3.34 -3.46
N ILE A 252 -3.87 3.73 -3.81
CA ILE A 252 -2.73 2.81 -3.90
C ILE A 252 -1.68 3.23 -2.88
N VAL A 253 -1.41 2.33 -1.95
CA VAL A 253 -0.45 2.50 -0.86
C VAL A 253 0.85 1.81 -1.26
N GLN A 254 1.89 2.59 -1.55
CA GLN A 254 3.18 2.08 -2.01
C GLN A 254 4.33 2.75 -1.26
N GLY A 255 5.18 1.95 -0.62
CA GLY A 255 6.34 2.45 0.12
C GLY A 255 7.46 2.98 -0.79
N VAL A 256 8.18 4.00 -0.32
CA VAL A 256 9.34 4.64 -0.98
C VAL A 256 10.47 4.80 0.05
N GLY A 257 11.71 4.60 -0.39
CA GLY A 257 12.89 4.65 0.47
C GLY A 257 13.69 3.36 0.41
N VAL A 258 14.85 3.34 1.05
CA VAL A 258 15.68 2.13 1.16
C VAL A 258 14.95 1.07 1.99
N GLY A 259 14.61 -0.07 1.38
CA GLY A 259 13.71 -1.10 1.91
C GLY A 259 12.30 -1.08 1.27
N GLY A 260 11.93 0.00 0.58
CA GLY A 260 10.67 0.15 -0.14
C GLY A 260 9.43 -0.20 0.69
N GLY A 261 8.50 -0.96 0.11
CA GLY A 261 7.27 -1.39 0.77
C GLY A 261 7.48 -2.23 2.05
N THR A 262 8.66 -2.82 2.26
CA THR A 262 8.92 -3.58 3.49
C THR A 262 9.07 -2.67 4.71
N ASN A 263 9.25 -1.36 4.55
CA ASN A 263 9.32 -0.45 5.70
C ASN A 263 7.95 -0.08 6.26
N VAL A 264 6.89 -0.21 5.45
CA VAL A 264 5.56 0.34 5.76
C VAL A 264 4.43 -0.69 5.73
N ASN A 265 4.68 -1.93 5.29
CA ASN A 265 3.64 -2.97 5.40
C ASN A 265 3.44 -3.40 6.86
N TRP A 266 2.50 -4.31 7.12
CA TRP A 266 2.10 -4.72 8.47
C TRP A 266 2.68 -6.07 8.92
N MET A 267 3.83 -6.46 8.37
CA MET A 267 4.67 -7.60 8.80
C MET A 267 4.17 -9.00 8.48
N VAL A 268 2.92 -9.19 8.04
CA VAL A 268 2.41 -10.53 7.79
C VAL A 268 3.24 -11.30 6.75
N MET A 269 3.42 -12.59 7.03
CA MET A 269 4.13 -13.56 6.22
C MET A 269 3.17 -14.71 5.90
N LEU A 270 2.79 -14.83 4.63
CA LEU A 270 1.88 -15.84 4.14
C LEU A 270 2.44 -16.45 2.86
N ARG A 271 2.62 -17.77 2.88
CA ARG A 271 2.88 -18.55 1.68
C ARG A 271 1.75 -18.39 0.68
N THR A 272 2.12 -18.26 -0.59
CA THR A 272 1.15 -18.39 -1.69
C THR A 272 0.47 -19.76 -1.60
N PRO A 273 -0.86 -19.85 -1.71
CA PRO A 273 -1.52 -21.14 -1.68
C PRO A 273 -1.09 -22.06 -2.82
N ASP A 274 -0.99 -23.36 -2.54
CA ASP A 274 -0.50 -24.36 -3.49
C ASP A 274 -1.24 -24.33 -4.82
N TRP A 275 -2.58 -24.23 -4.78
CA TRP A 275 -3.41 -24.20 -5.99
C TRP A 275 -3.14 -22.98 -6.89
N VAL A 276 -2.64 -21.86 -6.32
CA VAL A 276 -2.26 -20.68 -7.10
C VAL A 276 -0.89 -20.90 -7.75
N LEU A 277 0.05 -21.53 -7.05
CA LEU A 277 1.34 -21.91 -7.64
C LEU A 277 1.17 -22.95 -8.75
N ASP A 278 0.27 -23.90 -8.58
CA ASP A 278 -0.10 -24.87 -9.61
C ASP A 278 -0.76 -24.20 -10.83
N GLU A 279 -1.63 -23.20 -10.59
CA GLU A 279 -2.18 -22.36 -11.66
C GLU A 279 -1.06 -21.64 -12.44
N TRP A 280 -0.08 -21.05 -11.75
CA TRP A 280 1.04 -20.37 -12.39
C TRP A 280 1.91 -21.33 -13.22
N ALA A 281 2.23 -22.49 -12.66
CA ALA A 281 3.01 -23.51 -13.36
C ALA A 281 2.28 -23.99 -14.62
N THR A 282 0.97 -24.25 -14.52
CA THR A 282 0.18 -24.83 -15.61
C THR A 282 -0.21 -23.81 -16.68
N ALA A 283 -0.67 -22.62 -16.27
CA ALA A 283 -1.22 -21.62 -17.19
C ALA A 283 -0.17 -20.62 -17.71
N HIS A 284 0.95 -20.45 -16.99
CA HIS A 284 1.98 -19.46 -17.34
C HIS A 284 3.35 -20.09 -17.57
N GLY A 285 3.52 -21.38 -17.26
CA GLY A 285 4.77 -22.11 -17.51
C GLY A 285 5.89 -21.75 -16.54
N THR A 286 5.58 -21.33 -15.31
CA THR A 286 6.60 -21.00 -14.31
C THR A 286 7.37 -22.26 -13.89
N GLU A 287 8.56 -22.44 -14.47
CA GLU A 287 9.41 -23.62 -14.25
C GLU A 287 10.11 -23.55 -12.90
N GLY A 288 10.12 -24.67 -12.16
CA GLY A 288 10.77 -24.81 -10.84
C GLY A 288 10.20 -23.87 -9.78
N MET A 289 8.90 -23.57 -9.88
CA MET A 289 8.16 -22.68 -8.99
C MET A 289 6.81 -23.30 -8.56
N ARG A 290 6.70 -24.64 -8.60
CA ARG A 290 5.55 -25.39 -8.06
C ARG A 290 5.62 -25.40 -6.52
N PRO A 291 4.54 -25.80 -5.83
CA PRO A 291 4.53 -25.88 -4.36
C PRO A 291 5.74 -26.63 -3.78
N ALA A 292 6.04 -27.82 -4.32
CA ALA A 292 7.18 -28.63 -3.86
C ALA A 292 8.55 -27.98 -4.14
N ASP A 293 8.67 -27.20 -5.22
CA ASP A 293 9.92 -26.52 -5.58
C ASP A 293 10.18 -25.32 -4.64
N LEU A 294 9.12 -24.60 -4.28
CA LEU A 294 9.20 -23.39 -3.46
C LEU A 294 9.17 -23.65 -1.96
N ALA A 295 8.67 -24.79 -1.50
CA ALA A 295 8.58 -25.11 -0.07
C ALA A 295 9.91 -24.90 0.68
N PRO A 296 11.07 -25.42 0.22
CA PRO A 296 12.35 -25.17 0.90
C PRO A 296 12.77 -23.70 0.87
N THR A 297 12.38 -22.97 -0.18
CA THR A 297 12.69 -21.54 -0.31
C THR A 297 11.83 -20.71 0.65
N PHE A 298 10.56 -21.09 0.83
CA PHE A 298 9.69 -20.49 1.84
C PHE A 298 10.26 -20.73 3.24
N ASP A 299 10.64 -21.97 3.57
CA ASP A 299 11.25 -22.28 4.86
C ASP A 299 12.50 -21.42 5.12
N GLN A 300 13.38 -21.30 4.11
CA GLN A 300 14.57 -20.44 4.20
C GLN A 300 14.20 -18.97 4.47
N ILE A 301 13.27 -18.40 3.70
CA ILE A 301 12.87 -16.99 3.86
C ILE A 301 12.23 -16.77 5.22
N GLU A 302 11.35 -17.68 5.66
CA GLU A 302 10.70 -17.62 6.96
C GLU A 302 11.71 -17.62 8.10
N ASP A 303 12.80 -18.40 8.02
CA ASP A 303 13.86 -18.37 9.02
C ASP A 303 14.70 -17.10 8.96
N GLU A 304 15.12 -16.66 7.77
CA GLU A 304 15.94 -15.46 7.60
C GLU A 304 15.26 -14.18 8.09
N VAL A 305 13.93 -14.10 7.99
CA VAL A 305 13.13 -12.94 8.41
C VAL A 305 12.38 -13.15 9.73
N HIS A 306 12.68 -14.24 10.45
CA HIS A 306 12.02 -14.58 11.71
C HIS A 306 10.49 -14.58 11.60
N ALA A 307 9.95 -15.19 10.55
CA ALA A 307 8.52 -15.36 10.38
C ALA A 307 8.01 -16.38 11.41
N ARG A 308 7.42 -15.87 12.51
CA ARG A 308 6.90 -16.69 13.61
C ARG A 308 5.43 -16.39 13.85
N ILE A 309 4.69 -17.42 14.25
CA ILE A 309 3.27 -17.29 14.60
C ILE A 309 3.13 -16.36 15.79
N VAL A 310 2.19 -15.43 15.71
CA VAL A 310 1.86 -14.54 16.84
C VAL A 310 1.16 -15.37 17.92
N PRO A 311 1.63 -15.35 19.18
CA PRO A 311 1.01 -16.10 20.27
C PRO A 311 -0.36 -15.51 20.64
N ASP A 312 -1.23 -16.34 21.19
CA ASP A 312 -2.63 -15.99 21.45
C ASP A 312 -2.80 -14.77 22.39
N ASP A 313 -1.91 -14.64 23.39
CA ASP A 313 -1.89 -13.53 24.36
C ASP A 313 -1.37 -12.20 23.78
N ALA A 314 -0.85 -12.20 22.54
CA ALA A 314 -0.37 -10.99 21.86
C ALA A 314 -1.45 -10.28 21.02
N HIS A 315 -2.59 -10.92 20.77
CA HIS A 315 -3.66 -10.36 19.92
C HIS A 315 -4.34 -9.17 20.59
N SER A 316 -4.42 -8.04 19.87
CA SER A 316 -5.24 -6.90 20.29
C SER A 316 -6.74 -7.19 20.11
N PRO A 317 -7.64 -6.41 20.75
CA PRO A 317 -9.08 -6.53 20.53
C PRO A 317 -9.48 -6.50 19.06
N SER A 318 -8.84 -5.67 18.24
CA SER A 318 -9.09 -5.61 16.78
C SER A 318 -8.89 -6.97 16.10
N ASN A 319 -7.81 -7.68 16.44
CA ASN A 319 -7.51 -8.99 15.86
C ASN A 319 -8.44 -10.08 16.43
N ARG A 320 -8.83 -9.96 17.70
CA ARG A 320 -9.79 -10.88 18.34
C ARG A 320 -11.16 -10.87 17.68
N ILE A 321 -11.58 -9.77 17.04
CA ILE A 321 -12.82 -9.72 16.24
C ILE A 321 -12.91 -10.88 15.25
N ILE A 322 -11.81 -11.17 14.54
CA ILE A 322 -11.77 -12.26 13.56
C ILE A 322 -11.87 -13.62 14.25
N LEU A 323 -11.04 -13.86 15.27
CA LEU A 323 -10.98 -15.16 15.95
C LEU A 323 -12.32 -15.48 16.64
N ASP A 324 -12.78 -14.57 17.49
CA ASP A 324 -13.93 -14.78 18.36
C ASP A 324 -15.24 -14.76 17.55
N GLY A 325 -15.34 -13.83 16.59
CA GLY A 325 -16.48 -13.74 15.68
C GLY A 325 -16.60 -14.96 14.77
N SER A 326 -15.49 -15.43 14.19
CA SER A 326 -15.49 -16.63 13.33
C SER A 326 -15.78 -17.90 14.12
N ALA A 327 -15.23 -18.05 15.33
CA ALA A 327 -15.50 -19.19 16.20
C ALA A 327 -17.00 -19.35 16.51
N ARG A 328 -17.69 -18.24 16.83
CA ARG A 328 -19.15 -18.23 17.09
C ARG A 328 -19.98 -18.57 15.85
N LEU A 329 -19.46 -18.30 14.66
CA LEU A 329 -20.11 -18.63 13.38
C LEU A 329 -19.73 -20.03 12.87
N GLY A 330 -18.78 -20.71 13.50
CA GLY A 330 -18.22 -21.98 13.01
C GLY A 330 -17.40 -21.82 11.73
N TRP A 331 -16.76 -20.66 11.51
CA TRP A 331 -15.95 -20.36 10.34
C TRP A 331 -14.44 -20.48 10.61
N SER A 332 -13.67 -20.79 9.57
CA SER A 332 -12.21 -20.85 9.64
C SER A 332 -11.59 -19.48 9.96
N ALA A 333 -10.77 -19.43 11.00
CA ALA A 333 -9.89 -18.32 11.31
C ALA A 333 -8.61 -18.83 12.00
N ARG A 334 -7.50 -18.11 11.83
CA ARG A 334 -6.22 -18.47 12.45
C ARG A 334 -5.34 -17.26 12.72
N SER A 335 -4.41 -17.42 13.65
CA SER A 335 -3.24 -16.56 13.80
C SER A 335 -2.28 -16.75 12.64
N VAL A 336 -1.56 -15.68 12.28
CA VAL A 336 -0.60 -15.69 11.15
C VAL A 336 0.83 -15.46 11.63
N ARG A 337 1.78 -15.71 10.72
CA ARG A 337 3.19 -15.38 10.94
C ARG A 337 3.42 -13.90 10.68
N ILE A 338 4.32 -13.30 11.44
CA ILE A 338 4.85 -11.96 11.15
C ILE A 338 6.39 -11.99 11.11
N ASN A 339 7.00 -11.17 10.25
CA ASN A 339 8.46 -11.02 10.18
C ASN A 339 9.00 -10.02 11.22
N ALA A 340 9.02 -10.41 12.49
CA ALA A 340 9.44 -9.51 13.56
C ALA A 340 10.20 -10.24 14.66
N ARG A 341 11.18 -9.57 15.27
CA ARG A 341 11.94 -10.04 16.43
C ARG A 341 11.83 -9.02 17.55
N GLY A 342 11.42 -9.43 18.75
CA GLY A 342 11.28 -8.52 19.89
C GLY A 342 10.24 -7.41 19.68
N CYS A 343 9.12 -7.71 19.00
CA CYS A 343 8.06 -6.72 18.76
C CYS A 343 7.42 -6.25 20.08
N VAL A 344 7.36 -4.93 20.29
CA VAL A 344 6.70 -4.28 21.43
C VAL A 344 5.29 -3.78 21.12
N ARG A 345 4.65 -4.33 20.07
CA ARG A 345 3.20 -4.20 19.80
C ARG A 345 2.69 -2.75 19.71
N THR A 346 3.39 -1.88 18.97
CA THR A 346 3.07 -0.43 18.96
C THR A 346 1.85 -0.05 18.14
N GLY A 347 1.56 -0.75 17.03
CA GLY A 347 0.53 -0.39 16.06
C GLY A 347 1.01 0.48 14.89
N PHE A 348 2.19 1.09 14.98
CA PHE A 348 2.69 2.08 14.02
C PHE A 348 3.48 1.47 12.84
N CYS A 349 3.28 0.19 12.53
CA CYS A 349 4.02 -0.52 11.49
C CYS A 349 3.91 0.15 10.10
N GLY A 350 2.80 0.87 9.86
CA GLY A 350 2.57 1.67 8.67
C GLY A 350 3.47 2.90 8.52
N TYR A 351 4.22 3.29 9.54
CA TYR A 351 4.96 4.55 9.57
C TYR A 351 6.46 4.37 9.80
N GLY A 352 6.97 3.18 9.49
CA GLY A 352 8.35 2.78 9.77
C GLY A 352 8.49 2.17 11.17
N CYS A 353 9.16 1.04 11.27
CA CYS A 353 9.38 0.38 12.55
C CYS A 353 10.51 1.08 13.32
N ARG A 354 10.16 2.03 14.20
CA ARG A 354 11.12 2.81 14.99
C ARG A 354 12.09 1.94 15.79
N THR A 355 11.64 0.81 16.33
CA THR A 355 12.44 -0.06 17.21
C THR A 355 13.28 -1.08 16.44
N GLY A 356 13.12 -1.20 15.12
CA GLY A 356 13.83 -2.20 14.31
C GLY A 356 13.35 -3.64 14.50
N ALA A 357 12.25 -3.87 15.22
CA ALA A 357 11.71 -5.21 15.42
C ALA A 357 11.35 -5.90 14.08
N LYS A 358 10.84 -5.13 13.12
CA LYS A 358 10.51 -5.63 11.78
C LYS A 358 11.74 -6.14 11.04
N GLN A 359 11.69 -7.36 10.51
CA GLN A 359 12.79 -8.02 9.81
C GLN A 359 12.58 -7.93 8.28
N GLY A 360 12.74 -6.73 7.71
CA GLY A 360 12.52 -6.45 6.29
C GLY A 360 13.81 -6.32 5.47
N GLY A 361 13.69 -5.71 4.28
CA GLY A 361 14.83 -5.45 3.38
C GLY A 361 15.92 -4.61 4.03
N LEU A 362 15.53 -3.58 4.80
CA LEU A 362 16.44 -2.67 5.50
C LEU A 362 17.23 -3.37 6.62
N GLN A 363 16.59 -4.29 7.35
CA GLN A 363 17.18 -4.92 8.54
C GLN A 363 18.00 -6.17 8.22
N ILE A 364 17.58 -6.94 7.20
CA ILE A 364 18.17 -8.26 6.93
C ILE A 364 18.99 -8.25 5.63
N PHE A 365 18.32 -8.03 4.50
CA PHE A 365 18.91 -8.35 3.20
C PHE A 365 19.93 -7.31 2.72
N LEU A 366 19.67 -6.02 2.89
CA LEU A 366 20.62 -4.99 2.46
C LEU A 366 21.92 -5.00 3.29
N PRO A 367 21.88 -5.16 4.64
CA PRO A 367 23.11 -5.33 5.42
C PRO A 367 23.92 -6.54 4.98
N ARG A 368 23.26 -7.67 4.68
CA ARG A 368 23.92 -8.86 4.12
C ARG A 368 24.57 -8.59 2.76
N ALA A 369 23.86 -7.90 1.86
CA ALA A 369 24.41 -7.51 0.56
C ALA A 369 25.68 -6.65 0.73
N GLN A 370 25.63 -5.64 1.60
CA GLN A 370 26.78 -4.75 1.84
C GLN A 370 27.94 -5.49 2.53
N ALA A 371 27.66 -6.41 3.45
CA ALA A 371 28.66 -7.27 4.07
C ALA A 371 29.36 -8.19 3.05
N ALA A 372 28.64 -8.59 2.00
CA ALA A 372 29.18 -9.32 0.86
C ALA A 372 29.85 -8.41 -0.22
N GLY A 373 29.96 -7.10 0.04
CA GLY A 373 30.66 -6.15 -0.83
C GLY A 373 29.79 -5.33 -1.78
N ALA A 374 28.45 -5.47 -1.72
CA ALA A 374 27.57 -4.63 -2.53
C ALA A 374 27.67 -3.15 -2.15
N ARG A 375 27.53 -2.26 -3.15
CA ARG A 375 27.51 -0.81 -2.97
C ARG A 375 26.09 -0.29 -3.16
N ILE A 376 25.62 0.60 -2.28
CA ILE A 376 24.26 1.15 -2.33
C ILE A 376 24.26 2.66 -2.54
N LEU A 377 23.47 3.14 -3.49
CA LEU A 377 23.25 4.57 -3.73
C LEU A 377 21.75 4.90 -3.55
N PRO A 378 21.36 5.45 -2.39
CA PRO A 378 20.04 6.05 -2.18
C PRO A 378 19.85 7.32 -3.01
N ASN A 379 18.61 7.83 -3.08
CA ASN A 379 18.25 9.02 -3.86
C ASN A 379 18.68 8.97 -5.34
N ALA A 380 18.78 7.77 -5.92
CA ALA A 380 19.21 7.47 -7.28
C ALA A 380 18.05 6.91 -8.11
N THR A 381 17.41 7.79 -8.88
CA THR A 381 16.33 7.39 -9.80
C THR A 381 16.89 6.93 -11.14
N VAL A 382 16.62 5.69 -11.53
CA VAL A 382 16.95 5.20 -12.89
C VAL A 382 15.88 5.67 -13.88
N GLU A 383 16.29 6.45 -14.87
CA GLU A 383 15.37 7.04 -15.85
C GLU A 383 15.20 6.16 -17.09
N ARG A 384 16.27 5.47 -17.48
CA ARG A 384 16.32 4.68 -18.71
C ARG A 384 17.45 3.64 -18.70
N ILE A 385 17.18 2.49 -19.31
CA ILE A 385 18.15 1.43 -19.60
C ILE A 385 18.40 1.38 -21.12
N ARG A 386 19.66 1.22 -21.54
CA ARG A 386 20.04 1.01 -22.94
C ARG A 386 21.02 -0.15 -23.06
N ILE A 387 20.82 -1.05 -24.03
CA ILE A 387 21.83 -2.05 -24.40
C ILE A 387 22.89 -1.33 -25.26
N VAL A 388 24.13 -1.32 -24.80
CA VAL A 388 25.25 -0.60 -25.44
C VAL A 388 26.23 -1.53 -26.15
N GLU A 389 26.30 -2.80 -25.76
CA GLU A 389 27.09 -3.83 -26.44
C GLU A 389 26.20 -5.06 -26.63
N ARG A 390 26.12 -5.60 -27.86
CA ARG A 390 25.15 -6.64 -28.24
C ARG A 390 25.73 -8.05 -28.40
N LYS A 391 27.05 -8.21 -28.24
CA LYS A 391 27.73 -9.51 -28.37
C LYS A 391 27.84 -10.18 -27.00
N GLY A 392 27.90 -11.51 -26.98
CA GLY A 392 28.04 -12.33 -25.76
C GLY A 392 26.70 -12.70 -25.11
N ALA A 393 26.76 -13.64 -24.17
CA ALA A 393 25.60 -14.16 -23.44
C ALA A 393 24.93 -13.12 -22.54
N PHE A 394 25.70 -12.12 -22.08
CA PHE A 394 25.21 -10.98 -21.30
C PHE A 394 25.60 -9.65 -21.95
N PRO A 395 24.79 -9.16 -22.90
CA PRO A 395 24.95 -7.83 -23.49
C PRO A 395 25.11 -6.75 -22.42
N LYS A 396 26.04 -5.82 -22.60
CA LYS A 396 26.27 -4.76 -21.61
C LYS A 396 25.15 -3.71 -21.66
N LYS A 397 24.63 -3.34 -20.50
CA LYS A 397 23.65 -2.26 -20.34
C LYS A 397 24.30 -1.01 -19.79
N ARG A 398 23.78 0.15 -20.19
CA ARG A 398 24.04 1.46 -19.58
C ARG A 398 22.73 2.06 -19.09
N LEU A 399 22.72 2.50 -17.84
CA LEU A 399 21.62 3.17 -17.17
C LEU A 399 21.92 4.66 -17.08
N THR A 400 20.88 5.48 -17.29
CA THR A 400 20.90 6.91 -16.91
C THR A 400 20.31 7.04 -15.53
N VAL A 401 21.09 7.55 -14.59
CA VAL A 401 20.73 7.66 -13.17
C VAL A 401 20.70 9.12 -12.77
N ARG A 402 19.55 9.59 -12.28
CA ARG A 402 19.41 10.92 -11.68
C ARG A 402 19.56 10.78 -10.17
N HIS A 403 20.65 11.30 -9.64
CA HIS A 403 21.00 11.24 -8.22
C HIS A 403 20.83 12.61 -7.56
N THR A 404 20.22 12.65 -6.38
CA THR A 404 20.13 13.87 -5.56
C THR A 404 21.04 13.71 -4.34
N ASN A 405 22.04 14.58 -4.20
CA ASN A 405 22.98 14.54 -3.07
C ASN A 405 22.38 15.16 -1.80
N ALA A 406 23.14 15.13 -0.69
CA ALA A 406 22.70 15.67 0.59
C ALA A 406 22.41 17.18 0.60
N SER A 407 23.04 17.97 -0.29
CA SER A 407 22.74 19.40 -0.46
C SER A 407 21.52 19.68 -1.34
N GLY A 408 20.89 18.64 -1.90
CA GLY A 408 19.73 18.74 -2.79
C GLY A 408 20.09 18.98 -4.26
N GLU A 409 21.37 19.00 -4.62
CA GLU A 409 21.81 19.14 -6.00
C GLU A 409 21.56 17.86 -6.79
N VAL A 410 21.15 18.03 -8.04
CA VAL A 410 20.81 16.92 -8.94
C VAL A 410 21.97 16.66 -9.90
N HIS A 411 22.47 15.42 -9.86
CA HIS A 411 23.55 14.92 -10.71
C HIS A 411 23.04 13.83 -11.65
N VAL A 412 23.53 13.81 -12.89
CA VAL A 412 23.24 12.73 -13.83
C VAL A 412 24.47 11.83 -13.96
N LEU A 413 24.33 10.60 -13.50
CA LEU A 413 25.36 9.57 -13.50
C LEU A 413 25.08 8.52 -14.57
N ARG A 414 26.11 7.75 -14.90
CA ARG A 414 25.97 6.53 -15.72
C ARG A 414 26.27 5.33 -14.83
N ALA A 415 25.51 4.26 -14.99
CA ALA A 415 25.85 2.97 -14.40
C ALA A 415 25.88 1.91 -15.51
N GLU A 416 26.87 1.01 -15.50
CA GLU A 416 27.05 -0.01 -16.52
C GLU A 416 27.20 -1.41 -15.91
N ALA A 417 26.44 -2.37 -16.41
CA ALA A 417 26.53 -3.78 -16.00
C ALA A 417 26.02 -4.75 -17.07
N PRO A 418 26.57 -5.98 -17.13
CA PRO A 418 26.03 -7.07 -17.94
C PRO A 418 24.77 -7.69 -17.32
N ILE A 419 24.45 -7.50 -16.04
CA ILE A 419 23.19 -7.93 -15.42
C ILE A 419 22.46 -6.71 -14.85
N VAL A 420 21.16 -6.60 -15.11
CA VAL A 420 20.31 -5.56 -14.53
C VAL A 420 19.05 -6.19 -13.97
N ILE A 421 18.79 -5.98 -12.69
CA ILE A 421 17.58 -6.41 -11.99
C ILE A 421 16.69 -5.19 -11.78
N VAL A 422 15.46 -5.24 -12.28
CA VAL A 422 14.45 -4.18 -12.13
C VAL A 422 13.46 -4.59 -11.04
N ALA A 423 13.41 -3.83 -9.95
CA ALA A 423 12.61 -4.10 -8.75
C ALA A 423 11.90 -2.82 -8.22
N GLY A 424 11.35 -2.00 -9.13
CA GLY A 424 10.63 -0.76 -8.80
C GLY A 424 9.17 -0.94 -8.36
N GLY A 425 8.68 -2.17 -8.29
CA GLY A 425 7.28 -2.51 -8.04
C GLY A 425 6.39 -2.38 -9.29
N ALA A 426 5.18 -2.91 -9.23
CA ALA A 426 4.27 -3.02 -10.38
C ALA A 426 3.69 -1.70 -10.92
N ILE A 427 4.16 -0.56 -10.45
CA ILE A 427 3.90 0.75 -11.08
C ILE A 427 5.16 1.26 -11.79
N GLU A 428 6.31 1.29 -11.11
CA GLU A 428 7.52 1.92 -11.65
C GLU A 428 8.32 0.99 -12.58
N THR A 429 8.31 -0.33 -12.32
CA THR A 429 8.94 -1.33 -13.19
C THR A 429 8.41 -1.28 -14.63
N PRO A 430 7.10 -1.43 -14.91
CA PRO A 430 6.60 -1.34 -16.28
C PRO A 430 6.87 0.04 -16.90
N ALA A 431 6.83 1.11 -16.10
CA ALA A 431 7.12 2.45 -16.59
C ALA A 431 8.58 2.61 -17.04
N LEU A 432 9.54 2.08 -16.27
CA LEU A 432 10.96 2.07 -16.66
C LEU A 432 11.20 1.21 -17.91
N LEU A 433 10.59 0.03 -17.99
CA LEU A 433 10.69 -0.84 -19.17
C LEU A 433 10.13 -0.17 -20.43
N GLN A 434 8.96 0.48 -20.32
CA GLN A 434 8.34 1.24 -21.42
C GLN A 434 9.22 2.41 -21.87
N ARG A 435 9.76 3.22 -20.94
CA ARG A 435 10.71 4.31 -21.27
C ARG A 435 11.98 3.78 -21.94
N SER A 436 12.39 2.57 -21.57
CA SER A 436 13.56 1.87 -22.12
C SER A 436 13.27 1.12 -23.41
N ARG A 437 11.99 1.02 -23.83
CA ARG A 437 11.52 0.24 -25.00
C ARG A 437 11.86 -1.24 -24.89
N MET A 438 11.67 -1.82 -23.71
CA MET A 438 11.97 -3.22 -23.40
C MET A 438 10.69 -3.96 -22.96
N GLY A 439 10.67 -5.28 -23.12
CA GLY A 439 9.60 -6.16 -22.68
C GLY A 439 8.70 -6.70 -23.80
N GLY A 440 7.76 -7.55 -23.38
CA GLY A 440 6.77 -8.17 -24.26
C GLY A 440 5.45 -7.39 -24.34
N GLY A 441 4.47 -7.95 -25.03
CA GLY A 441 3.13 -7.36 -25.18
C GLY A 441 2.30 -7.29 -23.90
N GLY A 442 2.76 -7.94 -22.82
CA GLY A 442 2.19 -7.81 -21.47
C GLY A 442 2.75 -6.66 -20.64
N THR A 443 3.80 -5.95 -21.09
CA THR A 443 4.48 -4.91 -20.30
C THR A 443 3.55 -3.72 -20.01
N GLY A 444 3.23 -3.52 -18.73
CA GLY A 444 2.27 -2.53 -18.24
C GLY A 444 0.81 -2.98 -18.33
N ARG A 445 0.50 -4.21 -18.72
CA ARG A 445 -0.86 -4.77 -18.72
C ARG A 445 -1.01 -5.78 -17.59
N PHE A 446 -2.24 -6.23 -17.34
CA PHE A 446 -2.57 -7.21 -16.30
C PHE A 446 -2.19 -6.73 -14.89
N LEU A 447 -2.32 -5.42 -14.63
CA LEU A 447 -2.21 -4.88 -13.29
C LEU A 447 -3.25 -5.56 -12.40
N ARG A 448 -2.77 -6.19 -11.32
CA ARG A 448 -3.58 -6.78 -10.26
C ARG A 448 -3.41 -5.96 -9.00
N LEU A 449 -4.52 -5.45 -8.47
CA LEU A 449 -4.51 -4.57 -7.31
C LEU A 449 -4.92 -5.29 -6.03
N HIS A 450 -5.40 -6.54 -6.09
CA HIS A 450 -5.96 -7.20 -4.92
C HIS A 450 -6.96 -6.25 -4.20
N PRO A 451 -7.97 -5.71 -4.93
CA PRO A 451 -8.78 -4.59 -4.48
C PRO A 451 -9.38 -4.90 -3.12
N THR A 452 -9.19 -3.96 -2.21
CA THR A 452 -9.57 -4.12 -0.81
C THR A 452 -10.66 -3.11 -0.46
N THR A 453 -11.69 -3.56 0.24
CA THR A 453 -12.67 -2.69 0.91
C THR A 453 -12.73 -3.00 2.39
N GLY A 454 -13.53 -2.27 3.16
CA GLY A 454 -13.62 -2.46 4.60
C GLY A 454 -15.00 -2.19 5.18
N VAL A 455 -15.24 -2.78 6.34
CA VAL A 455 -16.38 -2.52 7.21
C VAL A 455 -15.88 -2.14 8.61
N PHE A 456 -16.63 -1.29 9.28
CA PHE A 456 -16.32 -0.81 10.63
C PHE A 456 -17.40 -1.29 11.60
N GLY A 457 -17.02 -2.09 12.58
CA GLY A 457 -17.88 -2.45 13.72
C GLY A 457 -17.69 -1.44 14.86
N ARG A 458 -18.79 -0.97 15.44
CA ARG A 458 -18.78 -0.19 16.69
C ARG A 458 -19.03 -1.10 17.87
N TYR A 459 -18.29 -0.92 18.96
CA TYR A 459 -18.39 -1.71 20.18
C TYR A 459 -18.67 -0.83 21.40
N ASP A 460 -19.15 -1.45 22.48
CA ASP A 460 -19.40 -0.77 23.76
C ASP A 460 -18.18 -0.83 24.70
N HIS A 461 -17.07 -1.37 24.22
CA HIS A 461 -15.78 -1.42 24.91
C HIS A 461 -14.66 -0.94 23.98
N PRO A 462 -13.52 -0.47 24.53
CA PRO A 462 -12.41 0.00 23.71
C PRO A 462 -11.85 -1.10 22.81
N ILE A 463 -11.66 -0.77 21.53
CA ILE A 463 -10.91 -1.58 20.56
C ILE A 463 -9.55 -0.94 20.30
N TYR A 464 -9.54 0.39 20.12
CA TYR A 464 -8.39 1.23 19.79
C TYR A 464 -7.46 0.61 18.73
N GLY A 465 -7.93 0.59 17.47
CA GLY A 465 -7.22 -0.06 16.37
C GLY A 465 -5.86 0.55 15.96
N ALA A 466 -5.46 1.67 16.56
CA ALA A 466 -4.14 2.27 16.37
C ALA A 466 -3.03 1.62 17.24
N GLY A 467 -3.40 0.77 18.21
CA GLY A 467 -2.47 0.09 19.11
C GLY A 467 -2.46 -1.43 18.91
N GLY A 468 -1.38 -2.08 19.37
CA GLY A 468 -1.17 -3.52 19.21
C GLY A 468 -0.64 -3.90 17.83
N ILE A 469 -0.30 -5.17 17.63
CA ILE A 469 0.22 -5.61 16.33
C ILE A 469 -0.92 -5.62 15.30
N PRO A 470 -0.79 -4.93 14.16
CA PRO A 470 -1.77 -5.04 13.08
C PRO A 470 -1.72 -6.42 12.42
N MET A 471 -2.87 -6.90 11.94
CA MET A 471 -2.99 -8.08 11.07
C MET A 471 -2.25 -9.33 11.62
N THR A 472 -2.65 -9.77 12.80
CA THR A 472 -2.13 -11.00 13.44
C THR A 472 -3.07 -12.19 13.27
N THR A 473 -4.24 -11.97 12.68
CA THR A 473 -5.30 -12.96 12.50
C THR A 473 -6.00 -12.77 11.18
N VAL A 474 -6.43 -13.87 10.56
CA VAL A 474 -7.11 -13.87 9.26
C VAL A 474 -8.25 -14.88 9.24
N ASN A 475 -9.27 -14.61 8.43
CA ASN A 475 -10.30 -15.58 8.07
C ASN A 475 -10.16 -15.91 6.58
N ASP A 476 -9.95 -17.19 6.30
CA ASP A 476 -9.72 -17.72 4.95
C ASP A 476 -10.85 -18.64 4.46
N GLN A 477 -11.98 -18.67 5.18
CA GLN A 477 -13.18 -19.44 4.82
C GLN A 477 -13.67 -19.17 3.40
N PHE A 478 -13.46 -17.94 2.91
CA PHE A 478 -14.01 -17.44 1.65
C PHE A 478 -12.95 -17.31 0.54
N HIS A 479 -11.77 -17.92 0.71
CA HIS A 479 -10.65 -17.74 -0.22
C HIS A 479 -10.95 -18.31 -1.63
N ARG A 480 -11.91 -19.23 -1.72
CA ARG A 480 -12.36 -19.88 -2.97
C ARG A 480 -13.88 -19.86 -3.06
N LEU A 481 -14.44 -18.78 -3.59
CA LEU A 481 -15.88 -18.60 -3.80
C LEU A 481 -16.35 -19.11 -5.16
N ASP A 482 -15.44 -19.27 -6.13
CA ASP A 482 -15.77 -19.75 -7.46
C ASP A 482 -14.96 -20.98 -7.90
N ALA A 483 -15.39 -21.57 -9.02
CA ALA A 483 -14.74 -22.75 -9.61
C ALA A 483 -13.31 -22.49 -10.11
N ASN A 484 -12.92 -21.23 -10.30
CA ASN A 484 -11.58 -20.84 -10.75
C ASN A 484 -10.60 -20.63 -9.58
N GLY A 485 -11.06 -20.79 -8.34
CA GLY A 485 -10.25 -20.56 -7.14
C GLY A 485 -10.06 -19.08 -6.81
N TYR A 486 -11.02 -18.23 -7.16
CA TYR A 486 -11.06 -16.81 -6.81
C TYR A 486 -12.08 -16.59 -5.70
N GLY A 487 -11.83 -15.59 -4.86
CA GLY A 487 -12.60 -15.32 -3.66
C GLY A 487 -12.00 -14.16 -2.88
N VAL A 488 -12.26 -14.15 -1.58
CA VAL A 488 -11.79 -13.11 -0.65
C VAL A 488 -11.19 -13.73 0.58
N TRP A 489 -10.39 -12.95 1.28
CA TRP A 489 -10.09 -13.23 2.67
C TRP A 489 -10.28 -11.98 3.51
N ILE A 490 -10.30 -12.16 4.83
CA ILE A 490 -10.60 -11.08 5.77
C ILE A 490 -9.44 -10.92 6.75
N GLU A 491 -8.98 -9.68 6.90
CA GLU A 491 -7.89 -9.28 7.81
C GLU A 491 -8.34 -8.16 8.76
N SER A 492 -7.62 -7.99 9.86
CA SER A 492 -7.75 -6.85 10.77
C SER A 492 -6.63 -5.83 10.49
N PRO A 493 -6.90 -4.69 9.83
CA PRO A 493 -5.90 -3.65 9.60
C PRO A 493 -5.61 -2.85 10.89
N PRO A 494 -4.52 -2.05 10.94
CA PRO A 494 -4.45 -0.94 11.88
C PRO A 494 -5.46 0.14 11.48
N LEU A 495 -5.97 0.85 12.47
CA LEU A 495 -6.88 1.98 12.26
C LEU A 495 -6.27 3.25 12.85
N HIS A 496 -5.65 4.06 12.01
CA HIS A 496 -5.20 5.42 12.34
C HIS A 496 -6.12 6.47 11.69
N PRO A 497 -6.30 7.66 12.29
CA PRO A 497 -7.22 8.68 11.79
C PRO A 497 -6.99 9.08 10.33
N GLY A 498 -5.73 9.24 9.90
CA GLY A 498 -5.38 9.66 8.54
C GLY A 498 -5.78 8.65 7.45
N ILE A 499 -5.90 7.37 7.78
CA ILE A 499 -6.36 6.31 6.85
C ILE A 499 -7.83 5.96 7.08
N GLY A 500 -8.25 5.85 8.34
CA GLY A 500 -9.61 5.46 8.73
C GLY A 500 -10.66 6.50 8.35
N ALA A 501 -10.40 7.78 8.59
CA ALA A 501 -11.39 8.82 8.38
C ALA A 501 -11.79 8.98 6.90
N PRO A 502 -10.86 9.01 5.92
CA PRO A 502 -11.23 9.03 4.51
C PRO A 502 -11.95 7.77 4.03
N ALA A 503 -11.69 6.62 4.67
CA ALA A 503 -12.29 5.33 4.33
C ALA A 503 -13.72 5.17 4.86
N ALA A 504 -14.02 5.73 6.04
CA ALA A 504 -15.38 5.89 6.53
C ALA A 504 -16.21 6.75 5.58
N SER A 505 -17.51 6.51 5.49
CA SER A 505 -18.41 7.18 4.54
C SER A 505 -19.09 8.43 5.11
N GLY A 506 -19.79 9.16 4.24
CA GLY A 506 -20.56 10.35 4.64
C GLY A 506 -19.71 11.60 4.84
N PHE A 507 -20.35 12.69 5.25
CA PHE A 507 -19.72 13.99 5.54
C PHE A 507 -20.53 14.70 6.63
N GLY A 508 -20.03 15.81 7.15
CA GLY A 508 -20.77 16.61 8.14
C GLY A 508 -20.97 15.87 9.46
N ALA A 509 -22.19 15.94 10.01
CA ALA A 509 -22.53 15.33 11.29
C ALA A 509 -22.41 13.79 11.27
N ALA A 510 -22.85 13.13 10.20
CA ALA A 510 -22.84 11.67 10.10
C ALA A 510 -21.41 11.09 10.09
N HIS A 511 -20.49 11.75 9.38
CA HIS A 511 -19.08 11.36 9.40
C HIS A 511 -18.45 11.63 10.77
N ARG A 512 -18.72 12.80 11.36
CA ARG A 512 -18.24 13.15 12.69
C ARG A 512 -18.70 12.16 13.76
N GLU A 513 -19.97 11.73 13.73
CA GLU A 513 -20.50 10.72 14.67
C GLU A 513 -19.70 9.41 14.62
N THR A 514 -19.34 8.96 13.42
CA THR A 514 -18.49 7.77 13.24
C THR A 514 -17.12 8.00 13.87
N MET A 515 -16.51 9.15 13.58
CA MET A 515 -15.16 9.45 14.06
C MET A 515 -15.07 9.72 15.56
N LEU A 516 -16.14 10.23 16.20
CA LEU A 516 -16.20 10.36 17.66
C LEU A 516 -16.21 9.02 18.39
N ALA A 517 -16.47 7.91 17.68
CA ALA A 517 -16.40 6.56 18.22
C ALA A 517 -15.07 5.86 17.92
N PHE A 518 -14.05 6.57 17.43
CA PHE A 518 -12.81 6.01 16.88
C PHE A 518 -12.13 4.97 17.78
N ASP A 519 -12.05 5.23 19.08
CA ASP A 519 -11.47 4.33 20.10
C ASP A 519 -12.30 3.04 20.35
N HIS A 520 -13.55 3.02 19.87
CA HIS A 520 -14.49 1.90 19.92
C HIS A 520 -14.76 1.29 18.54
N LEU A 521 -14.04 1.71 17.50
CA LEU A 521 -14.14 1.13 16.16
C LEU A 521 -13.16 -0.02 15.98
N GLY A 522 -13.70 -1.17 15.58
CA GLY A 522 -12.94 -2.24 14.96
C GLY A 522 -13.12 -2.21 13.45
N ALA A 523 -12.05 -2.37 12.70
CA ALA A 523 -12.11 -2.47 11.24
C ALA A 523 -11.81 -3.91 10.81
N LEU A 524 -12.52 -4.39 9.80
CA LEU A 524 -12.15 -5.58 9.03
C LEU A 524 -12.02 -5.18 7.57
N VAL A 525 -10.98 -5.68 6.92
CA VAL A 525 -10.76 -5.45 5.49
C VAL A 525 -10.94 -6.74 4.70
N ILE A 526 -11.48 -6.60 3.51
CA ILE A 526 -11.87 -7.67 2.61
C ILE A 526 -11.03 -7.53 1.36
N LEU A 527 -10.13 -8.47 1.13
CA LEU A 527 -9.22 -8.45 -0.01
C LEU A 527 -9.68 -9.49 -1.03
N ALA A 528 -9.97 -9.04 -2.25
CA ALA A 528 -10.35 -9.96 -3.33
C ALA A 528 -9.17 -10.32 -4.21
N ARG A 529 -8.90 -11.62 -4.38
CA ARG A 529 -8.02 -12.08 -5.46
C ARG A 529 -8.67 -11.63 -6.78
N ASP A 530 -8.07 -10.66 -7.47
CA ASP A 530 -8.67 -10.09 -8.69
C ASP A 530 -8.17 -10.75 -9.97
N GLY A 531 -9.00 -10.67 -11.00
CA GLY A 531 -8.75 -11.32 -12.29
C GLY A 531 -9.46 -12.64 -12.48
N ALA A 532 -10.59 -12.86 -11.80
CA ALA A 532 -11.44 -14.02 -12.00
C ALA A 532 -11.88 -14.18 -13.47
N GLN A 533 -11.94 -13.08 -14.22
CA GLN A 533 -12.10 -13.08 -15.68
C GLN A 533 -10.77 -13.33 -16.39
N ARG A 534 -10.40 -14.61 -16.51
CA ARG A 534 -9.14 -15.05 -17.15
C ARG A 534 -9.04 -14.54 -18.60
N GLY A 535 -7.82 -14.22 -19.03
CA GLY A 535 -7.51 -13.77 -20.40
C GLY A 535 -7.76 -12.30 -20.70
N GLN A 536 -8.44 -11.56 -19.81
CA GLN A 536 -8.59 -10.11 -19.92
C GLN A 536 -7.65 -9.38 -18.96
N SER A 537 -7.22 -8.19 -19.39
CA SER A 537 -6.45 -7.27 -18.57
C SER A 537 -7.42 -6.33 -17.87
N ASP A 538 -7.57 -6.46 -16.55
CA ASP A 538 -8.46 -5.59 -15.76
C ASP A 538 -7.77 -4.31 -15.28
N GLY A 539 -6.46 -4.19 -15.47
CA GLY A 539 -5.74 -2.96 -15.23
C GLY A 539 -4.46 -2.83 -16.05
N GLU A 540 -3.94 -1.61 -16.09
CA GLU A 540 -2.74 -1.26 -16.82
C GLU A 540 -2.00 -0.06 -16.20
N VAL A 541 -0.69 0.00 -16.47
CA VAL A 541 0.18 1.12 -16.17
C VAL A 541 0.85 1.59 -17.46
N ARG A 542 0.71 2.88 -17.77
CA ARG A 542 1.30 3.50 -18.96
C ARG A 542 2.14 4.72 -18.60
N ALA A 543 3.42 4.70 -18.96
CA ALA A 543 4.27 5.87 -18.93
C ALA A 543 3.85 6.84 -20.05
N ARG A 544 3.56 8.09 -19.69
CA ARG A 544 3.21 9.15 -20.63
C ARG A 544 4.46 9.92 -21.08
N ARG A 545 4.35 10.65 -22.19
CA ARG A 545 5.46 11.44 -22.76
C ARG A 545 5.94 12.57 -21.86
N ASP A 546 5.06 13.09 -20.99
CA ASP A 546 5.35 14.15 -20.03
C ASP A 546 6.02 13.63 -18.74
N GLY A 547 6.34 12.34 -18.67
CA GLY A 547 6.92 11.68 -17.50
C GLY A 547 5.91 11.21 -16.45
N SER A 548 4.63 11.57 -16.57
CA SER A 548 3.58 11.10 -15.64
C SER A 548 3.13 9.67 -15.94
N LEU A 549 2.50 9.01 -14.95
CA LEU A 549 1.99 7.64 -15.07
C LEU A 549 0.47 7.60 -15.16
N SER A 550 -0.05 6.80 -16.08
CA SER A 550 -1.46 6.39 -16.16
C SER A 550 -1.59 5.10 -15.37
N ILE A 551 -2.61 5.00 -14.52
CA ILE A 551 -2.95 3.78 -13.80
C ILE A 551 -4.42 3.52 -14.03
N GLY A 552 -4.71 2.64 -14.99
CA GLY A 552 -6.07 2.20 -15.29
C GLY A 552 -6.38 0.93 -14.51
N TYR A 553 -7.57 0.86 -13.91
CA TYR A 553 -8.05 -0.35 -13.27
C TYR A 553 -9.58 -0.39 -13.33
N ARG A 554 -10.13 -1.58 -13.53
CA ARG A 554 -11.56 -1.84 -13.56
C ARG A 554 -11.84 -3.06 -12.70
N LEU A 555 -12.64 -2.86 -11.65
CA LEU A 555 -13.17 -3.97 -10.87
C LEU A 555 -14.15 -4.77 -11.75
N SER A 556 -13.85 -6.06 -11.96
CA SER A 556 -14.72 -6.92 -12.76
C SER A 556 -16.02 -7.24 -11.99
N ALA A 557 -17.08 -7.64 -12.71
CA ALA A 557 -18.34 -8.04 -12.07
C ALA A 557 -18.17 -9.29 -11.19
N ALA A 558 -17.24 -10.19 -11.52
CA ALA A 558 -16.94 -11.36 -10.71
C ALA A 558 -16.25 -10.96 -9.40
N ASP A 559 -15.20 -10.13 -9.49
CA ASP A 559 -14.45 -9.66 -8.32
C ASP A 559 -15.33 -8.78 -7.40
N ALA A 560 -16.24 -7.97 -7.98
CA ALA A 560 -17.21 -7.20 -7.22
C ALA A 560 -18.17 -8.09 -6.40
N ARG A 561 -18.63 -9.22 -6.96
CA ARG A 561 -19.46 -10.19 -6.21
C ARG A 561 -18.68 -10.88 -5.10
N HIS A 562 -17.41 -11.19 -5.31
CA HIS A 562 -16.55 -11.74 -4.26
C HIS A 562 -16.38 -10.74 -3.10
N LEU A 563 -16.13 -9.46 -3.40
CA LEU A 563 -16.08 -8.41 -2.38
C LEU A 563 -17.39 -8.24 -1.63
N GLU A 564 -18.54 -8.34 -2.32
CA GLU A 564 -19.86 -8.32 -1.68
C GLU A 564 -20.04 -9.47 -0.68
N GLU A 565 -19.69 -10.70 -1.08
CA GLU A 565 -19.72 -11.86 -0.19
C GLU A 565 -18.82 -11.65 1.04
N GLY A 566 -17.62 -11.13 0.82
CA GLY A 566 -16.70 -10.81 1.90
C GLY A 566 -17.23 -9.73 2.85
N MET A 567 -17.91 -8.70 2.34
CA MET A 567 -18.54 -7.68 3.18
C MET A 567 -19.67 -8.27 4.04
N VAL A 568 -20.48 -9.15 3.47
CA VAL A 568 -21.51 -9.90 4.22
C VAL A 568 -20.88 -10.74 5.31
N ALA A 569 -19.82 -11.47 4.99
CA ALA A 569 -19.07 -12.26 5.96
C ALA A 569 -18.45 -11.40 7.07
N ALA A 570 -17.75 -10.32 6.71
CA ALA A 570 -17.11 -9.42 7.67
C ALA A 570 -18.13 -8.74 8.60
N ALA A 571 -19.30 -8.35 8.08
CA ALA A 571 -20.37 -7.80 8.91
C ALA A 571 -20.92 -8.83 9.91
N ARG A 572 -21.10 -10.09 9.48
CA ARG A 572 -21.50 -11.19 10.38
C ARG A 572 -20.44 -11.46 11.46
N ILE A 573 -19.15 -11.45 11.10
CA ILE A 573 -18.04 -11.59 12.06
C ILE A 573 -18.10 -10.48 13.11
N HIS A 574 -18.30 -9.23 12.70
CA HIS A 574 -18.45 -8.11 13.64
C HIS A 574 -19.62 -8.30 14.63
N PHE A 575 -20.81 -8.63 14.13
CA PHE A 575 -21.97 -8.86 15.01
C PHE A 575 -21.75 -10.06 15.94
N ALA A 576 -21.19 -11.16 15.43
CA ALA A 576 -20.85 -12.32 16.24
C ALA A 576 -19.82 -11.97 17.33
N ALA A 577 -18.86 -11.09 17.03
CA ALA A 577 -17.89 -10.56 17.99
C ALA A 577 -18.47 -9.52 18.97
N GLY A 578 -19.75 -9.13 18.83
CA GLY A 578 -20.44 -8.23 19.76
C GLY A 578 -20.50 -6.77 19.32
N ALA A 579 -20.32 -6.46 18.04
CA ALA A 579 -20.54 -5.11 17.52
C ALA A 579 -22.01 -4.69 17.67
N THR A 580 -22.26 -3.45 18.11
CA THR A 580 -23.60 -2.86 18.20
C THR A 580 -24.09 -2.27 16.89
N SER A 581 -23.19 -2.00 15.96
CA SER A 581 -23.51 -1.64 14.58
C SER A 581 -22.32 -1.88 13.66
N VAL A 582 -22.61 -2.04 12.37
CA VAL A 582 -21.60 -2.19 11.31
C VAL A 582 -21.84 -1.14 10.23
N ILE A 583 -20.79 -0.42 9.86
CA ILE A 583 -20.80 0.66 8.87
C ILE A 583 -19.94 0.24 7.67
N THR A 584 -20.47 0.38 6.45
CA THR A 584 -19.73 0.06 5.23
C THR A 584 -19.11 1.29 4.57
N GLY A 585 -18.08 1.08 3.75
CA GLY A 585 -17.45 2.11 2.92
C GLY A 585 -18.23 2.56 1.68
N HIS A 586 -19.51 2.21 1.53
CA HIS A 586 -20.34 2.65 0.39
C HIS A 586 -20.59 4.17 0.42
N SER A 587 -20.91 4.77 -0.72
CA SER A 587 -21.27 6.19 -0.84
C SER A 587 -22.69 6.31 -1.42
N PRO A 588 -23.73 6.49 -0.58
CA PRO A 588 -23.69 6.81 0.85
C PRO A 588 -23.40 5.57 1.71
N GLY A 589 -22.92 5.80 2.94
CA GLY A 589 -22.60 4.72 3.88
C GLY A 589 -23.85 3.99 4.33
N ILE A 590 -23.73 2.68 4.52
CA ILE A 590 -24.82 1.85 5.05
C ILE A 590 -24.45 1.47 6.48
N THR A 591 -25.36 1.76 7.41
CA THR A 591 -25.27 1.34 8.81
C THR A 591 -26.27 0.21 9.05
N LEU A 592 -25.76 -0.92 9.51
CA LEU A 592 -26.51 -2.06 10.00
C LEU A 592 -26.51 -2.01 11.52
N ARG A 593 -27.66 -2.22 12.16
CA ARG A 593 -27.81 -2.24 13.62
C ARG A 593 -28.01 -3.66 14.16
N HIS A 594 -28.28 -4.63 13.28
CA HIS A 594 -28.48 -6.03 13.65
C HIS A 594 -28.04 -6.99 12.54
N ASP A 595 -27.62 -8.21 12.89
CA ASP A 595 -27.15 -9.23 11.94
C ASP A 595 -28.16 -9.60 10.84
N ARG A 596 -29.46 -9.63 11.16
CA ARG A 596 -30.58 -9.83 10.22
C ARG A 596 -30.64 -8.81 9.09
N GLU A 597 -29.95 -7.69 9.21
CA GLU A 597 -29.89 -6.65 8.20
C GLU A 597 -28.74 -6.86 7.19
N VAL A 598 -27.83 -7.80 7.43
CA VAL A 598 -26.61 -7.96 6.63
C VAL A 598 -26.92 -8.25 5.16
N ASP A 599 -28.01 -8.96 4.86
CA ASP A 599 -28.37 -9.26 3.47
C ASP A 599 -28.79 -8.01 2.67
N ARG A 600 -29.00 -6.84 3.33
CA ARG A 600 -29.14 -5.54 2.64
C ARG A 600 -27.87 -5.12 1.90
N LEU A 601 -26.73 -5.77 2.15
CA LEU A 601 -25.49 -5.52 1.44
C LEU A 601 -25.47 -6.15 0.03
N ARG A 602 -26.43 -7.04 -0.28
CA ARG A 602 -26.52 -7.72 -1.57
C ARG A 602 -27.02 -6.79 -2.68
N GLY A 603 -26.39 -6.87 -3.85
CA GLY A 603 -26.77 -6.13 -5.05
C GLY A 603 -26.41 -4.64 -5.02
N LEU A 604 -25.56 -4.21 -4.08
CA LEU A 604 -25.18 -2.81 -3.97
C LEU A 604 -24.17 -2.40 -5.07
N PRO A 605 -24.17 -1.12 -5.48
CA PRO A 605 -23.23 -0.65 -6.51
C PRO A 605 -21.76 -0.65 -6.04
N MET A 606 -20.90 -1.35 -6.79
CA MET A 606 -19.47 -1.52 -6.51
C MET A 606 -18.54 -0.79 -7.51
N GLY A 607 -19.09 0.12 -8.33
CA GLY A 607 -18.33 0.86 -9.33
C GLY A 607 -17.40 1.91 -8.72
N ALA A 608 -16.59 2.53 -9.59
CA ALA A 608 -15.64 3.57 -9.18
C ALA A 608 -16.31 4.66 -8.32
N ASN A 609 -15.73 4.91 -7.15
CA ASN A 609 -16.19 5.91 -6.18
C ASN A 609 -17.62 5.67 -5.63
N GLN A 610 -18.20 4.47 -5.81
CA GLN A 610 -19.44 4.06 -5.14
C GLN A 610 -19.18 3.34 -3.82
N ILE A 611 -17.98 2.77 -3.68
CA ILE A 611 -17.44 2.20 -2.45
C ILE A 611 -15.97 2.59 -2.32
N THR A 612 -15.48 2.73 -1.10
CA THR A 612 -14.04 2.90 -0.86
C THR A 612 -13.30 1.63 -1.24
N LEU A 613 -12.38 1.75 -2.20
CA LEU A 613 -11.40 0.73 -2.54
C LEU A 613 -9.98 1.25 -2.35
N PHE A 614 -9.11 0.37 -1.87
CA PHE A 614 -7.69 0.63 -1.77
C PHE A 614 -6.88 -0.63 -2.07
N SER A 615 -5.58 -0.47 -2.23
CA SER A 615 -4.64 -1.54 -2.50
C SER A 615 -3.29 -1.23 -1.86
N ALA A 616 -2.75 -2.20 -1.14
CA ALA A 616 -1.33 -2.27 -0.77
C ALA A 616 -0.57 -3.32 -1.60
N HIS A 617 -1.26 -4.07 -2.45
CA HIS A 617 -0.75 -5.25 -3.16
C HIS A 617 -0.83 -5.02 -4.68
N VAL A 618 0.23 -4.41 -5.21
CA VAL A 618 0.28 -4.04 -6.63
C VAL A 618 1.15 -5.04 -7.39
N ASN A 619 0.57 -5.76 -8.36
CA ASN A 619 1.20 -6.90 -9.01
C ASN A 619 0.96 -6.99 -10.53
N GLY A 620 1.71 -7.86 -11.21
CA GLY A 620 1.39 -8.42 -12.54
C GLY A 620 1.80 -7.64 -13.80
N THR A 621 2.25 -6.39 -13.67
CA THR A 621 2.51 -5.53 -14.84
C THR A 621 3.73 -5.86 -15.68
N ALA A 622 4.55 -6.82 -15.28
CA ALA A 622 5.64 -7.36 -16.07
C ALA A 622 5.69 -8.89 -15.90
N ARG A 623 4.52 -9.52 -15.85
CA ARG A 623 4.37 -10.91 -15.43
C ARG A 623 5.22 -11.91 -16.20
N LEU A 624 5.61 -12.98 -15.52
CA LEU A 624 6.16 -14.19 -16.10
C LEU A 624 5.16 -14.84 -17.05
N GLY A 625 5.64 -15.39 -18.16
CA GLY A 625 4.84 -16.25 -19.02
C GLY A 625 5.59 -16.78 -20.22
N ALA A 626 5.17 -17.93 -20.74
CA ALA A 626 5.73 -18.52 -21.96
C ALA A 626 5.36 -17.74 -23.25
N ASP A 627 4.29 -16.95 -23.23
CA ASP A 627 3.81 -16.18 -24.39
C ASP A 627 4.21 -14.71 -24.31
N ARG A 628 5.14 -14.30 -25.19
CA ARG A 628 5.64 -12.93 -25.32
C ARG A 628 4.54 -11.89 -25.59
N THR A 629 3.41 -12.25 -26.18
CA THR A 629 2.33 -11.30 -26.49
C THR A 629 1.51 -10.91 -25.27
N THR A 630 1.50 -11.76 -24.24
CA THR A 630 0.70 -11.60 -23.03
C THR A 630 1.53 -11.45 -21.76
N SER A 631 2.85 -11.61 -21.82
CA SER A 631 3.79 -11.47 -20.69
C SER A 631 4.81 -10.34 -20.90
N GLY A 632 5.38 -9.85 -19.81
CA GLY A 632 6.47 -8.85 -19.83
C GLY A 632 7.84 -9.51 -19.82
N CYS A 633 7.94 -10.65 -19.13
CA CYS A 633 9.14 -11.45 -18.96
C CYS A 633 8.87 -12.90 -19.38
N ASP A 634 9.94 -13.61 -19.73
CA ASP A 634 9.90 -15.05 -19.97
C ASP A 634 9.71 -15.85 -18.66
N PRO A 635 9.55 -17.18 -18.72
CA PRO A 635 9.41 -18.02 -17.52
C PRO A 635 10.57 -17.98 -16.53
N HIS A 636 11.73 -17.46 -16.93
CA HIS A 636 12.92 -17.30 -16.08
C HIS A 636 13.09 -15.87 -15.56
N GLY A 637 12.08 -15.00 -15.74
CA GLY A 637 12.10 -13.62 -15.26
C GLY A 637 12.95 -12.67 -16.11
N GLU A 638 13.46 -13.12 -17.26
CA GLU A 638 14.22 -12.28 -18.19
C GLU A 638 13.25 -11.46 -19.06
N VAL A 639 13.52 -10.16 -19.18
CA VAL A 639 12.67 -9.25 -19.93
C VAL A 639 12.74 -9.59 -21.42
N TRP A 640 11.58 -9.80 -22.03
CA TRP A 640 11.48 -10.18 -23.43
C TRP A 640 12.21 -9.19 -24.36
N GLY A 641 13.23 -9.70 -25.07
CA GLY A 641 14.02 -8.90 -26.03
C GLY A 641 15.05 -7.98 -25.39
N ALA A 642 15.36 -8.17 -24.11
CA ALA A 642 16.43 -7.46 -23.40
C ALA A 642 17.29 -8.42 -22.58
N PRO A 643 18.20 -9.19 -23.23
CA PRO A 643 19.00 -10.18 -22.51
C PRO A 643 19.85 -9.59 -21.37
N GLY A 644 19.90 -10.31 -20.26
CA GLY A 644 20.51 -9.93 -18.99
C GLY A 644 19.78 -8.79 -18.26
N VAL A 645 18.52 -8.50 -18.61
CA VAL A 645 17.63 -7.64 -17.83
C VAL A 645 16.54 -8.51 -17.24
N PHE A 646 16.43 -8.55 -15.91
CA PHE A 646 15.46 -9.35 -15.19
C PHE A 646 14.56 -8.45 -14.35
N VAL A 647 13.38 -8.95 -13.98
CA VAL A 647 12.53 -8.30 -12.99
C VAL A 647 12.59 -9.08 -11.68
N ALA A 648 12.46 -8.41 -10.54
CA ALA A 648 12.50 -9.03 -9.21
C ALA A 648 11.57 -8.30 -8.23
N ASP A 649 10.28 -8.18 -8.57
CA ASP A 649 9.26 -7.58 -7.70
C ASP A 649 7.86 -8.13 -8.02
N GLY A 650 6.82 -7.59 -7.36
CA GLY A 650 5.41 -8.01 -7.55
C GLY A 650 4.89 -7.89 -8.99
N SER A 651 5.55 -7.12 -9.85
CA SER A 651 5.17 -7.04 -11.27
C SER A 651 5.38 -8.36 -12.02
N LEU A 652 6.23 -9.26 -11.52
CA LEU A 652 6.44 -10.60 -12.08
C LEU A 652 5.27 -11.56 -11.86
N LEU A 653 4.43 -11.34 -10.84
CA LEU A 653 3.42 -12.33 -10.46
C LEU A 653 2.40 -12.55 -11.59
N PRO A 654 2.19 -13.79 -12.07
CA PRO A 654 1.26 -14.05 -13.17
C PRO A 654 -0.20 -13.61 -12.92
N THR A 655 -0.66 -13.81 -11.69
CA THR A 655 -1.96 -13.36 -11.16
C THR A 655 -1.79 -12.80 -9.75
N ALA A 656 -2.86 -12.27 -9.15
CA ALA A 656 -2.86 -12.02 -7.71
C ALA A 656 -2.65 -13.34 -6.94
N PRO A 657 -1.82 -13.35 -5.87
CA PRO A 657 -1.54 -14.58 -5.10
C PRO A 657 -2.69 -14.99 -4.16
N GLY A 658 -3.70 -14.13 -3.96
CA GLY A 658 -4.79 -14.36 -3.00
C GLY A 658 -4.44 -14.11 -1.53
N VAL A 659 -3.16 -13.84 -1.25
CA VAL A 659 -2.61 -13.46 0.06
C VAL A 659 -1.70 -12.22 -0.10
N ASN A 660 -1.09 -11.74 0.99
CA ASN A 660 -0.12 -10.64 0.92
C ASN A 660 1.14 -11.08 0.14
N PRO A 661 1.64 -10.29 -0.82
CA PRO A 661 2.61 -10.79 -1.81
C PRO A 661 4.06 -10.78 -1.35
N GLN A 662 4.40 -10.24 -0.17
CA GLN A 662 5.80 -10.04 0.24
C GLN A 662 6.59 -11.36 0.23
N GLU A 663 6.08 -12.37 0.91
CA GLU A 663 6.76 -13.66 1.04
C GLU A 663 6.88 -14.36 -0.31
N THR A 664 5.82 -14.34 -1.12
CA THR A 664 5.83 -14.82 -2.50
C THR A 664 6.94 -14.18 -3.32
N ILE A 665 7.06 -12.85 -3.25
CA ILE A 665 8.08 -12.10 -4.00
C ILE A 665 9.47 -12.51 -3.53
N MET A 666 9.71 -12.60 -2.22
CA MET A 666 11.00 -13.00 -1.66
C MET A 666 11.40 -14.43 -2.09
N ALA A 667 10.45 -15.36 -2.09
CA ALA A 667 10.69 -16.75 -2.49
C ALA A 667 11.00 -16.86 -3.99
N LEU A 668 10.16 -16.28 -4.85
CA LEU A 668 10.39 -16.29 -6.30
C LEU A 668 11.73 -15.64 -6.68
N VAL A 669 12.06 -14.52 -6.04
CA VAL A 669 13.31 -13.80 -6.34
C VAL A 669 14.54 -14.56 -5.87
N THR A 670 14.48 -15.30 -4.75
CA THR A 670 15.57 -16.18 -4.33
C THR A 670 15.89 -17.20 -5.44
N VAL A 671 14.87 -17.88 -5.97
CA VAL A 671 15.04 -18.83 -7.07
C VAL A 671 15.63 -18.17 -8.32
N LEU A 672 15.17 -16.96 -8.67
CA LEU A 672 15.66 -16.22 -9.83
C LEU A 672 17.12 -15.78 -9.65
N ALA A 673 17.48 -15.23 -8.50
CA ALA A 673 18.84 -14.77 -8.21
C ALA A 673 19.85 -15.93 -8.29
N ASP A 674 19.50 -17.10 -7.75
CA ASP A 674 20.32 -18.31 -7.83
C ASP A 674 20.53 -18.78 -9.28
N ARG A 675 19.48 -18.73 -10.10
CA ARG A 675 19.58 -19.05 -11.55
C ARG A 675 20.49 -18.06 -12.27
N ILE A 676 20.35 -16.77 -11.99
CA ILE A 676 21.16 -15.71 -12.59
C ILE A 676 22.63 -15.89 -12.22
N ALA A 677 22.94 -16.10 -10.94
CA ALA A 677 24.31 -16.32 -10.46
C ALA A 677 24.95 -17.56 -11.12
N ARG A 678 24.23 -18.67 -11.22
CA ARG A 678 24.71 -19.87 -11.92
C ARG A 678 24.98 -19.60 -13.40
N ARG A 679 24.03 -18.98 -14.11
CA ARG A 679 24.17 -18.66 -15.55
C ARG A 679 25.34 -17.72 -15.81
N TYR A 680 25.59 -16.75 -14.91
CA TYR A 680 26.69 -15.81 -15.03
C TYR A 680 28.05 -16.50 -14.87
N ARG A 681 28.22 -17.39 -13.89
CA ARG A 681 29.48 -18.11 -13.66
C ARG A 681 29.84 -19.10 -14.78
N THR A 682 28.85 -19.58 -15.53
CA THR A 682 29.04 -20.52 -16.64
C THR A 682 29.17 -19.87 -18.01
N ALA A 683 28.95 -18.55 -18.10
CA ALA A 683 29.01 -17.77 -19.33
C ALA A 683 30.37 -17.09 -19.49
#